data_AF-U1GJT1-F1
#
_entry.id   AF-U1GJT1-F1
#
_cell.length_a   1.000
_cell.length_b   1.000
_cell.length_c   1.000
_cell.angle_alpha   90.00
_cell.angle_beta   90.00
_cell.angle_gamma   90.00
#
_symmetry.space_group_name_H-M   'P 1'
#
loop_
_entity.id
_entity.type
_entity.pdbx_description
1 polymer ?
#
loop_
_entity_poly.entity_id
_entity_poly.type
_entity_poly.pdbx_seq_one_letter_code
_entity_poly.pdbx_strand_id
1 'polypeptide(L)'
;MKTTWKEIQPVPTSQEFIDIVLSRTQRRLPTQIRSGFKITRIRSFYTRKVKYTSETFCEKFQAILDGFPRLQDIHPFHKDLLNTLYDADHFKIALGQVATAKRLIETVSRDYVRLLKYAQSLFQCKSLKRAALGRMATICRRLREALVYLEQVRQHLGRLPSIDPNTRTLLICGYPNVGKSSFLKSITRADVDVQPYAFTTKSLFVGHFDYKYLRFQAIDTPGILDHPLEEMNTIEMQSITAIAHLRSAILYFMDLSEQCGYSVQAQIQLFQSIRPLFANKLVFIVINKIDVTKPEDLEPEVQKQLQDLVTSNSNTELLQLSCITSEGIQEVKNAACDRLIADRVASKLKSAQASQPADASTPTGRLGDLLARIHVAQPLGGIVRETYIPDAVKNGGLKKYDKDDPDRRRLARDIEEENGGAGVYNVDLKEKYDLEDPSWNHDKVPEFFGGRNVADFVDPDIETKLTELEAEEERLEAEGYYDESDSMEDEEQADLRTKADLIRQKRALMMNDAKMRKSLKNRAVIPRAKKARTVAQMEKHMSSIGLDASGPAARARAQIRNAPAHPTTNGDSVDAMDIDTPSARLRSLSRAPKTNRLTDGLQMKGQTGITDPAKREKTQRMAKLSQRKMNRMARQGEADRHTTSALPKHLFSGKRGIGKASHR
;
A
#
# COMPACT_ATOMS: atom_id res chain seq x y z
N MET A 1 -10.54 -17.13 -22.67
CA MET A 1 -11.85 -17.69 -22.26
C MET A 1 -11.63 -18.53 -21.02
N LYS A 2 -12.51 -18.47 -20.02
CA LYS A 2 -12.42 -19.36 -18.85
C LYS A 2 -12.71 -20.79 -19.31
N THR A 3 -11.77 -21.70 -19.11
CA THR A 3 -11.93 -23.15 -19.40
C THR A 3 -12.41 -23.95 -18.19
N THR A 4 -12.39 -23.32 -17.01
CA THR A 4 -12.80 -23.93 -15.73
C THR A 4 -13.74 -23.01 -14.97
N TRP A 5 -14.64 -23.64 -14.20
CA TRP A 5 -15.69 -22.96 -13.43
C TRP A 5 -15.70 -23.40 -11.96
N LYS A 6 -14.51 -23.60 -11.38
CA LYS A 6 -14.35 -24.04 -9.99
C LYS A 6 -14.49 -22.90 -8.96
N GLU A 7 -14.26 -21.67 -9.38
CA GLU A 7 -14.22 -20.47 -8.52
C GLU A 7 -15.60 -19.95 -8.11
N ILE A 8 -16.69 -20.63 -8.48
CA ILE A 8 -18.04 -20.20 -8.14
C ILE A 8 -18.30 -20.42 -6.66
N GLN A 9 -18.66 -19.35 -5.97
CA GLN A 9 -19.00 -19.37 -4.55
C GLN A 9 -20.19 -20.30 -4.29
N PRO A 10 -20.21 -21.04 -3.16
CA PRO A 10 -21.36 -21.84 -2.78
C PRO A 10 -22.63 -21.00 -2.70
N VAL A 11 -23.71 -21.50 -3.28
CA VAL A 11 -25.04 -20.88 -3.26
C VAL A 11 -25.81 -21.48 -2.09
N PRO A 12 -26.01 -20.74 -0.99
CA PRO A 12 -26.73 -21.28 0.16
C PRO A 12 -28.23 -21.43 -0.15
N THR A 13 -28.89 -22.28 0.63
CA THR A 13 -30.36 -22.41 0.55
C THR A 13 -31.05 -21.10 0.94
N SER A 14 -32.31 -20.90 0.54
CA SER A 14 -33.03 -19.66 0.84
C SER A 14 -33.11 -19.34 2.33
N GLN A 15 -33.22 -20.36 3.19
CA GLN A 15 -33.27 -20.20 4.65
C GLN A 15 -31.90 -19.80 5.22
N GLU A 16 -30.85 -20.53 4.85
CA GLU A 16 -29.47 -20.20 5.25
C GLU A 16 -29.06 -18.81 4.75
N PHE A 17 -29.46 -18.44 3.53
CA PHE A 17 -29.21 -17.13 2.96
C PHE A 17 -29.78 -16.04 3.87
N ILE A 18 -31.05 -16.17 4.27
CA ILE A 18 -31.72 -15.21 5.17
C ILE A 18 -31.00 -15.14 6.51
N ASP A 19 -30.66 -16.30 7.09
CA ASP A 19 -30.01 -16.38 8.40
C ASP A 19 -28.62 -15.75 8.39
N ILE A 20 -27.82 -15.99 7.34
CA ILE A 20 -26.51 -15.38 7.14
C ILE A 20 -26.63 -13.84 7.07
N VAL A 21 -27.57 -13.32 6.27
CA VAL A 21 -27.73 -11.88 6.07
C VAL A 21 -28.25 -11.18 7.33
N LEU A 22 -29.27 -11.74 7.98
CA LEU A 22 -29.86 -11.16 9.19
C LEU A 22 -28.88 -11.25 10.38
N SER A 23 -28.18 -12.37 10.52
CA SER A 23 -27.12 -12.53 11.52
C SER A 23 -25.97 -11.54 11.31
N ARG A 24 -25.50 -11.36 10.07
CA ARG A 24 -24.48 -10.36 9.72
C ARG A 24 -24.95 -8.94 10.05
N THR A 25 -26.21 -8.62 9.76
CA THR A 25 -26.81 -7.31 10.09
C THR A 25 -26.85 -7.07 11.60
N GLN A 26 -27.17 -8.10 12.39
CA GLN A 26 -27.25 -7.99 13.85
C GLN A 26 -25.87 -7.87 14.50
N ARG A 27 -24.88 -8.63 14.04
CA ARG A 27 -23.51 -8.65 14.60
C ARG A 27 -22.69 -7.41 14.23
N ARG A 28 -22.84 -6.89 13.01
CA ARG A 28 -22.00 -5.78 12.50
C ARG A 28 -22.52 -4.38 12.85
N LEU A 29 -23.82 -4.23 13.07
CA LEU A 29 -24.42 -2.94 13.36
C LEU A 29 -24.75 -2.79 14.85
N PRO A 30 -24.74 -1.55 15.40
CA PRO A 30 -25.20 -1.32 16.76
C PRO A 30 -26.63 -1.81 16.96
N THR A 31 -26.93 -2.34 18.16
CA THR A 31 -28.21 -2.99 18.48
C THR A 31 -29.06 -2.19 19.47
N GLN A 32 -28.44 -1.43 20.36
CA GLN A 32 -29.13 -0.70 21.43
C GLN A 32 -29.51 0.73 21.02
N ILE A 33 -30.78 1.08 21.20
CA ILE A 33 -31.30 2.46 21.16
C ILE A 33 -32.33 2.67 22.27
N ARG A 34 -32.46 3.91 22.74
CA ARG A 34 -33.44 4.31 23.77
C ARG A 34 -34.44 5.29 23.19
N SER A 35 -35.65 5.35 23.78
CA SER A 35 -36.73 6.25 23.35
C SER A 35 -36.41 7.73 23.56
N GLY A 36 -35.59 8.08 24.56
CA GLY A 36 -35.19 9.46 24.86
C GLY A 36 -34.13 10.06 23.92
N PHE A 37 -33.68 9.34 22.90
CA PHE A 37 -32.73 9.88 21.93
C PHE A 37 -33.41 10.82 20.92
N LYS A 38 -32.66 11.79 20.39
CA LYS A 38 -33.13 12.67 19.30
C LYS A 38 -33.66 11.83 18.14
N ILE A 39 -34.83 12.20 17.60
CA ILE A 39 -35.51 11.45 16.53
C ILE A 39 -34.61 11.22 15.31
N THR A 40 -33.74 12.18 14.98
CA THR A 40 -32.73 12.06 13.91
C THR A 40 -31.83 10.84 14.12
N ARG A 41 -31.37 10.59 15.36
CA ARG A 41 -30.53 9.43 15.69
C ARG A 41 -31.29 8.12 15.54
N ILE A 42 -32.58 8.09 15.93
CA ILE A 42 -33.44 6.92 15.80
C ILE A 42 -33.70 6.59 14.33
N ARG A 43 -34.02 7.61 13.51
CA ARG A 43 -34.21 7.46 12.05
C ARG A 43 -32.94 6.96 11.37
N SER A 44 -31.79 7.55 11.66
CA SER A 44 -30.49 7.13 11.10
C SER A 44 -30.13 5.70 11.51
N PHE A 45 -30.42 5.30 12.75
CA PHE A 45 -30.18 3.95 13.24
C PHE A 45 -30.95 2.90 12.43
N TYR A 46 -32.26 3.10 12.23
CA TYR A 46 -33.08 2.15 11.47
C TYR A 46 -32.82 2.21 9.96
N THR A 47 -32.54 3.40 9.43
CA THR A 47 -32.13 3.58 8.03
C THR A 47 -30.86 2.78 7.72
N ARG A 48 -29.87 2.84 8.62
CA ARG A 48 -28.62 2.07 8.47
C ARG A 48 -28.87 0.57 8.46
N LYS A 49 -29.79 0.06 9.29
CA LYS A 49 -30.15 -1.37 9.30
C LYS A 49 -30.80 -1.81 7.98
N VAL A 50 -31.77 -1.05 7.47
CA VAL A 50 -32.44 -1.40 6.19
C VAL A 50 -31.45 -1.36 5.02
N LYS A 51 -30.61 -0.31 4.94
CA LYS A 51 -29.61 -0.18 3.87
C LYS A 51 -28.57 -1.30 3.90
N TYR A 52 -27.96 -1.55 5.05
CA TYR A 52 -26.92 -2.56 5.19
C TYR A 52 -27.43 -3.98 4.87
N THR A 53 -28.66 -4.32 5.27
CA THR A 53 -29.26 -5.60 4.90
C THR A 53 -29.49 -5.69 3.39
N SER A 54 -30.02 -4.63 2.77
CA SER A 54 -30.19 -4.58 1.30
C SER A 54 -28.85 -4.73 0.57
N GLU A 55 -27.82 -4.01 0.99
CA GLU A 55 -26.47 -4.07 0.41
C GLU A 55 -25.90 -5.49 0.53
N THR A 56 -26.05 -6.13 1.70
CA THR A 56 -25.59 -7.52 1.90
C THR A 56 -26.33 -8.53 0.99
N PHE A 57 -27.65 -8.38 0.82
CA PHE A 57 -28.41 -9.20 -0.13
C PHE A 57 -27.90 -8.99 -1.56
N CYS A 58 -27.74 -7.73 -1.98
CA CYS A 58 -27.28 -7.38 -3.33
C CYS A 58 -25.86 -7.86 -3.61
N GLU A 59 -24.92 -7.72 -2.66
CA GLU A 59 -23.55 -8.24 -2.76
C GLU A 59 -23.56 -9.74 -3.03
N LYS A 60 -24.36 -10.50 -2.27
CA LYS A 60 -24.44 -11.96 -2.40
C LYS A 60 -25.11 -12.38 -3.71
N PHE A 61 -26.21 -11.76 -4.11
CA PHE A 61 -26.83 -12.05 -5.40
C PHE A 61 -25.94 -11.65 -6.57
N GLN A 62 -25.22 -10.55 -6.46
CA GLN A 62 -24.27 -10.13 -7.49
C GLN A 62 -23.12 -11.14 -7.62
N ALA A 63 -22.57 -11.63 -6.51
CA ALA A 63 -21.54 -12.66 -6.53
C ALA A 63 -22.01 -13.97 -7.20
N ILE A 64 -23.30 -14.32 -7.05
CA ILE A 64 -23.91 -15.46 -7.76
C ILE A 64 -23.98 -15.16 -9.27
N LEU A 65 -24.53 -14.01 -9.65
CA LEU A 65 -24.69 -13.63 -11.07
C LEU A 65 -23.36 -13.50 -11.82
N ASP A 66 -22.32 -12.99 -11.17
CA ASP A 66 -20.99 -12.84 -11.76
C ASP A 66 -20.18 -14.14 -11.75
N GLY A 67 -20.50 -15.05 -10.82
CA GLY A 67 -19.85 -16.35 -10.71
C GLY A 67 -20.27 -17.31 -11.83
N PHE A 68 -21.57 -17.34 -12.16
CA PHE A 68 -22.07 -18.23 -13.20
C PHE A 68 -21.72 -17.75 -14.61
N PRO A 69 -21.41 -18.68 -15.53
CA PRO A 69 -20.99 -18.31 -16.86
C PRO A 69 -22.22 -17.94 -17.73
N ARG A 70 -22.11 -16.84 -18.49
CA ARG A 70 -23.18 -16.39 -19.39
C ARG A 70 -23.19 -17.19 -20.68
N LEU A 71 -24.21 -18.01 -20.90
CA LEU A 71 -24.30 -18.93 -22.05
C LEU A 71 -24.11 -18.29 -23.44
N GLN A 72 -24.40 -16.99 -23.59
CA GLN A 72 -24.24 -16.27 -24.86
C GLN A 72 -22.79 -15.87 -25.16
N ASP A 73 -21.98 -15.64 -24.13
CA ASP A 73 -20.60 -15.13 -24.26
C ASP A 73 -19.55 -16.25 -24.30
N ILE A 74 -19.97 -17.51 -24.10
CA ILE A 74 -19.11 -18.68 -24.03
C ILE A 74 -18.92 -19.28 -25.43
N HIS A 75 -17.82 -20.02 -25.62
CA HIS A 75 -17.59 -20.82 -26.82
C HIS A 75 -18.77 -21.77 -27.13
N PRO A 76 -19.17 -21.94 -28.40
CA PRO A 76 -20.28 -22.82 -28.81
C PRO A 76 -20.24 -24.23 -28.21
N PHE A 77 -19.06 -24.88 -28.20
CA PHE A 77 -18.85 -26.18 -27.52
C PHE A 77 -19.41 -26.22 -26.09
N HIS A 78 -18.98 -25.27 -25.24
CA HIS A 78 -19.37 -25.24 -23.85
C HIS A 78 -20.82 -24.78 -23.69
N LYS A 79 -21.33 -23.91 -24.57
CA LYS A 79 -22.75 -23.53 -24.59
C LYS A 79 -23.65 -24.73 -24.84
N ASP A 80 -23.34 -25.54 -25.85
CA ASP A 80 -24.16 -26.70 -26.22
C ASP A 80 -23.98 -27.86 -25.23
N LEU A 81 -22.79 -28.01 -24.65
CA LEU A 81 -22.55 -28.94 -23.54
C LEU A 81 -23.39 -28.57 -22.30
N LEU A 82 -23.45 -27.28 -21.95
CA LEU A 82 -24.29 -26.82 -20.84
C LEU A 82 -25.79 -26.95 -21.17
N ASN A 83 -26.16 -26.78 -22.44
CA ASN A 83 -27.54 -26.98 -22.88
C ASN A 83 -27.99 -28.44 -22.70
N THR A 84 -27.16 -29.40 -23.10
CA THR A 84 -27.46 -30.83 -22.96
C THR A 84 -27.46 -31.29 -21.50
N LEU A 85 -26.61 -30.71 -20.64
CA LEU A 85 -26.50 -31.10 -19.23
C LEU A 85 -27.55 -30.46 -18.31
N TYR A 86 -27.87 -29.19 -18.53
CA TYR A 86 -28.60 -28.39 -17.52
C TYR A 86 -29.90 -27.77 -18.02
N ASP A 87 -30.22 -27.93 -19.31
CA ASP A 87 -31.25 -27.15 -20.01
C ASP A 87 -30.96 -25.63 -19.96
N ALA A 88 -30.61 -25.06 -21.11
CA ALA A 88 -30.24 -23.66 -21.19
C ALA A 88 -31.37 -22.71 -20.76
N ASP A 89 -32.63 -23.10 -20.90
CA ASP A 89 -33.76 -22.24 -20.59
C ASP A 89 -34.04 -22.25 -19.08
N HIS A 90 -34.03 -23.41 -18.45
CA HIS A 90 -34.14 -23.49 -16.99
C HIS A 90 -32.99 -22.74 -16.29
N PHE A 91 -31.76 -22.88 -16.80
CA PHE A 91 -30.60 -22.16 -16.29
C PHE A 91 -30.72 -20.64 -16.39
N LYS A 92 -31.17 -20.11 -17.54
CA LYS A 92 -31.41 -18.67 -17.73
C LYS A 92 -32.54 -18.15 -16.86
N ILE A 93 -33.63 -18.91 -16.74
CA ILE A 93 -34.77 -18.53 -15.91
C ILE A 93 -34.33 -18.41 -14.44
N ALA A 94 -33.55 -19.37 -13.92
CA ALA A 94 -33.04 -19.32 -12.55
C ALA A 94 -32.17 -18.09 -12.29
N LEU A 95 -31.21 -17.78 -13.17
CA LEU A 95 -30.39 -16.56 -13.04
C LEU A 95 -31.21 -15.28 -13.22
N GLY A 96 -32.20 -15.28 -14.12
CA GLY A 96 -33.13 -14.17 -14.32
C GLY A 96 -34.00 -13.88 -13.10
N GLN A 97 -34.43 -14.92 -12.37
CA GLN A 97 -35.16 -14.79 -11.11
C GLN A 97 -34.28 -14.15 -10.02
N VAL A 98 -33.01 -14.55 -9.92
CA VAL A 98 -32.02 -13.94 -8.98
C VAL A 98 -31.78 -12.47 -9.31
N ALA A 99 -31.58 -12.13 -10.59
CA ALA A 99 -31.41 -10.75 -11.02
C ALA A 99 -32.65 -9.87 -10.74
N THR A 100 -33.84 -10.43 -10.98
CA THR A 100 -35.10 -9.74 -10.67
C THR A 100 -35.27 -9.52 -9.17
N ALA A 101 -34.91 -10.51 -8.35
CA ALA A 101 -34.97 -10.39 -6.90
C ALA A 101 -34.01 -9.33 -6.34
N LYS A 102 -32.78 -9.25 -6.86
CA LYS A 102 -31.83 -8.18 -6.54
C LYS A 102 -32.47 -6.79 -6.76
N ARG A 103 -33.05 -6.56 -7.95
CA ARG A 103 -33.71 -5.29 -8.29
C ARG A 103 -34.91 -4.98 -7.39
N LEU A 104 -35.70 -6.01 -7.01
CA LEU A 104 -36.83 -5.85 -6.11
C LEU A 104 -36.38 -5.45 -4.69
N ILE A 105 -35.29 -6.04 -4.18
CA ILE A 105 -34.74 -5.71 -2.86
C ILE A 105 -34.22 -4.27 -2.82
N GLU A 106 -33.53 -3.81 -3.87
CA GLU A 106 -33.10 -2.40 -3.99
C GLU A 106 -34.27 -1.44 -3.99
N THR A 107 -35.37 -1.80 -4.65
CA THR A 107 -36.59 -1.00 -4.70
C THR A 107 -37.26 -0.93 -3.33
N VAL A 108 -37.43 -2.07 -2.65
CA VAL A 108 -37.95 -2.14 -1.27
C VAL A 108 -37.10 -1.28 -0.33
N SER A 109 -35.77 -1.37 -0.42
CA SER A 109 -34.85 -0.58 0.39
C SER A 109 -35.06 0.93 0.18
N ARG A 110 -35.10 1.39 -1.08
CA ARG A 110 -35.30 2.81 -1.42
C ARG A 110 -36.62 3.35 -0.87
N ASP A 111 -37.72 2.61 -1.01
CA ASP A 111 -39.04 3.05 -0.55
C ASP A 111 -39.13 3.11 0.97
N TYR A 112 -38.62 2.09 1.68
CA TYR A 112 -38.62 2.09 3.14
C TYR A 112 -37.68 3.13 3.75
N VAL A 113 -36.54 3.40 3.11
CA VAL A 113 -35.67 4.51 3.50
C VAL A 113 -36.37 5.85 3.33
N ARG A 114 -37.17 6.02 2.26
CA ARG A 114 -37.99 7.23 2.06
C ARG A 114 -39.05 7.38 3.15
N LEU A 115 -39.76 6.31 3.51
CA LEU A 115 -40.77 6.31 4.58
C LEU A 115 -40.17 6.58 5.97
N LEU A 116 -38.98 6.04 6.26
CA LEU A 116 -38.28 6.25 7.53
C LEU A 116 -37.90 7.72 7.80
N LYS A 117 -37.79 8.57 6.76
CA LYS A 117 -37.51 10.00 6.92
C LYS A 117 -38.63 10.74 7.66
N TYR A 118 -39.88 10.30 7.50
CA TYR A 118 -41.07 10.95 8.05
C TYR A 118 -41.57 10.30 9.36
N ALA A 119 -40.95 9.20 9.80
CA ALA A 119 -41.37 8.49 11.00
C ALA A 119 -41.11 9.32 12.28
N GLN A 120 -42.14 9.52 13.11
CA GLN A 120 -42.06 10.44 14.26
C GLN A 120 -41.74 9.76 15.58
N SER A 121 -41.94 8.43 15.68
CA SER A 121 -41.73 7.67 16.92
C SER A 121 -40.78 6.49 16.73
N LEU A 122 -40.19 6.03 17.84
CA LEU A 122 -39.37 4.82 17.86
C LEU A 122 -40.17 3.59 17.44
N PHE A 123 -41.44 3.50 17.87
CA PHE A 123 -42.33 2.39 17.51
C PHE A 123 -42.59 2.35 16.00
N GLN A 124 -42.90 3.49 15.38
CA GLN A 124 -43.12 3.60 13.94
C GLN A 124 -41.85 3.29 13.15
N CYS A 125 -40.67 3.75 13.60
CA CYS A 125 -39.41 3.37 12.96
C CYS A 125 -39.13 1.86 13.07
N LYS A 126 -39.42 1.26 14.24
CA LYS A 126 -39.24 -0.18 14.47
C LYS A 126 -40.17 -1.02 13.59
N SER A 127 -41.43 -0.62 13.42
CA SER A 127 -42.40 -1.31 12.55
C SER A 127 -41.99 -1.24 11.09
N LEU A 128 -41.60 -0.06 10.59
CA LEU A 128 -41.08 0.13 9.23
C LEU A 128 -39.85 -0.72 8.96
N LYS A 129 -38.89 -0.77 9.89
CA LYS A 129 -37.72 -1.64 9.78
C LYS A 129 -38.12 -3.13 9.74
N ARG A 130 -39.05 -3.58 10.59
CA ARG A 130 -39.52 -4.99 10.56
C ARG A 130 -40.19 -5.32 9.23
N ALA A 131 -41.03 -4.42 8.72
CA ALA A 131 -41.71 -4.63 7.46
C ALA A 131 -40.74 -4.67 6.27
N ALA A 132 -39.73 -3.78 6.24
CA ALA A 132 -38.69 -3.78 5.21
C ALA A 132 -37.90 -5.10 5.17
N LEU A 133 -37.38 -5.54 6.31
CA LEU A 133 -36.62 -6.79 6.42
C LEU A 133 -37.51 -8.01 6.11
N GLY A 134 -38.77 -7.99 6.53
CA GLY A 134 -39.74 -9.02 6.22
C GLY A 134 -39.99 -9.15 4.71
N ARG A 135 -40.20 -8.04 4.00
CA ARG A 135 -40.38 -8.07 2.53
C ARG A 135 -39.14 -8.58 1.81
N MET A 136 -37.94 -8.18 2.24
CA MET A 136 -36.68 -8.69 1.69
C MET A 136 -36.55 -10.20 1.90
N ALA A 137 -36.86 -10.68 3.10
CA ALA A 137 -36.85 -12.11 3.41
C ALA A 137 -37.90 -12.89 2.58
N THR A 138 -39.10 -12.35 2.38
CA THR A 138 -40.14 -12.97 1.53
C THR A 138 -39.69 -13.09 0.07
N ILE A 139 -39.01 -12.07 -0.48
CA ILE A 139 -38.44 -12.15 -1.84
C ILE A 139 -37.43 -13.30 -1.92
N CYS A 140 -36.55 -13.42 -0.92
CA CYS A 140 -35.56 -14.51 -0.86
C CYS A 140 -36.21 -15.90 -0.70
N ARG A 141 -37.27 -16.03 0.10
CA ARG A 141 -38.01 -17.31 0.25
C ARG A 141 -38.64 -17.78 -1.06
N ARG A 142 -39.11 -16.86 -1.91
CA ARG A 142 -39.68 -17.20 -3.21
C ARG A 142 -38.65 -17.77 -4.19
N LEU A 143 -37.35 -17.56 -3.96
CA LEU A 143 -36.25 -18.09 -4.79
C LEU A 143 -35.78 -19.50 -4.36
N ARG A 144 -36.54 -20.21 -3.51
CA ARG A 144 -36.11 -21.49 -2.94
C ARG A 144 -35.66 -22.49 -4.01
N GLU A 145 -36.48 -22.70 -5.03
CA GLU A 145 -36.21 -23.70 -6.08
C GLU A 145 -35.01 -23.30 -6.94
N ALA A 146 -34.95 -22.04 -7.37
CA ALA A 146 -33.84 -21.53 -8.18
C ALA A 146 -32.49 -21.63 -7.46
N LEU A 147 -32.41 -21.32 -6.16
CA LEU A 147 -31.16 -21.42 -5.40
C LEU A 147 -30.69 -22.87 -5.21
N VAL A 148 -31.63 -23.80 -4.98
CA VAL A 148 -31.31 -25.23 -4.87
C VAL A 148 -30.79 -25.78 -6.20
N TYR A 149 -31.47 -25.44 -7.31
CA TYR A 149 -31.02 -25.82 -8.64
C TYR A 149 -29.65 -25.24 -8.98
N LEU A 150 -29.41 -23.94 -8.72
CA LEU A 150 -28.11 -23.31 -9.00
C LEU A 150 -26.98 -23.96 -8.18
N GLU A 151 -27.22 -24.38 -6.93
CA GLU A 151 -26.20 -25.09 -6.16
C GLU A 151 -25.88 -26.47 -6.73
N GLN A 152 -26.89 -27.23 -7.20
CA GLN A 152 -26.67 -28.50 -7.87
C GLN A 152 -25.86 -28.32 -9.17
N VAL A 153 -26.22 -27.32 -9.98
CA VAL A 153 -25.48 -26.97 -11.20
C VAL A 153 -24.04 -26.60 -10.85
N ARG A 154 -23.82 -25.76 -9.82
CA ARG A 154 -22.48 -25.37 -9.37
C ARG A 154 -21.61 -26.57 -8.99
N GLN A 155 -22.15 -27.50 -8.22
CA GLN A 155 -21.43 -28.70 -7.78
C GLN A 155 -21.02 -29.58 -8.96
N HIS A 156 -21.92 -29.76 -9.93
CA HIS A 156 -21.62 -30.52 -11.14
C HIS A 156 -20.63 -29.78 -12.05
N LEU A 157 -20.83 -28.47 -12.25
CA LEU A 157 -20.01 -27.61 -13.10
C LEU A 157 -18.56 -27.52 -12.60
N GLY A 158 -18.35 -27.56 -11.29
CA GLY A 158 -17.01 -27.61 -10.68
C GLY A 158 -16.27 -28.94 -10.88
N ARG A 159 -16.95 -30.02 -11.27
CA ARG A 159 -16.36 -31.32 -11.59
C ARG A 159 -16.09 -31.52 -13.08
N LEU A 160 -16.64 -30.67 -13.96
CA LEU A 160 -16.40 -30.78 -15.40
C LEU A 160 -14.91 -30.59 -15.70
N PRO A 161 -14.34 -31.38 -16.62
CA PRO A 161 -12.95 -31.25 -17.01
C PRO A 161 -12.72 -29.96 -17.79
N SER A 162 -11.50 -29.43 -17.68
CA SER A 162 -11.06 -28.26 -18.46
C SER A 162 -10.76 -28.68 -19.89
N ILE A 163 -11.65 -28.38 -20.83
CA ILE A 163 -11.44 -28.60 -22.26
C ILE A 163 -11.24 -27.25 -22.95
N ASP A 164 -10.11 -27.08 -23.63
CA ASP A 164 -9.92 -25.97 -24.57
C ASP A 164 -10.27 -26.44 -25.99
N PRO A 165 -11.31 -25.88 -26.64
CA PRO A 165 -11.71 -26.27 -27.99
C PRO A 165 -10.66 -25.97 -29.08
N ASN A 166 -9.72 -25.04 -28.81
CA ASN A 166 -8.74 -24.59 -29.80
C ASN A 166 -7.41 -25.37 -29.73
N THR A 167 -7.14 -26.07 -28.62
CA THR A 167 -5.92 -26.88 -28.45
C THR A 167 -5.98 -28.17 -29.24
N ARG A 168 -4.83 -28.86 -29.35
CA ARG A 168 -4.66 -30.10 -30.13
C ARG A 168 -5.36 -31.24 -29.42
N THR A 169 -6.45 -31.69 -29.99
CA THR A 169 -7.35 -32.67 -29.38
C THR A 169 -7.34 -33.96 -30.19
N LEU A 170 -7.21 -35.08 -29.50
CA LEU A 170 -7.59 -36.39 -30.01
C LEU A 170 -8.92 -36.76 -29.37
N LEU A 171 -9.94 -37.05 -30.17
CA LEU A 171 -11.25 -37.47 -29.70
C LEU A 171 -11.39 -38.97 -29.93
N ILE A 172 -11.67 -39.73 -28.88
CA ILE A 172 -11.77 -41.19 -28.92
C ILE A 172 -13.25 -41.55 -28.93
N CYS A 173 -13.73 -42.14 -30.04
CA CYS A 173 -15.13 -42.46 -30.28
C CYS A 173 -15.30 -43.91 -30.72
N GLY A 174 -16.51 -44.47 -30.60
CA GLY A 174 -16.82 -45.86 -30.97
C GLY A 174 -17.88 -46.47 -30.05
N TYR A 175 -18.23 -47.74 -30.29
CA TYR A 175 -19.21 -48.47 -29.48
C TYR A 175 -18.82 -48.61 -28.01
N PRO A 176 -19.76 -48.84 -27.08
CA PRO A 176 -19.43 -49.28 -25.72
C PRO A 176 -18.54 -50.54 -25.73
N ASN A 177 -17.73 -50.73 -24.68
CA ASN A 177 -16.89 -51.93 -24.48
C ASN A 177 -15.80 -52.25 -25.52
N VAL A 178 -15.58 -51.41 -26.54
CA VAL A 178 -14.50 -51.61 -27.53
C VAL A 178 -13.09 -51.30 -27.00
N GLY A 179 -12.95 -50.79 -25.77
CA GLY A 179 -11.65 -50.48 -25.14
C GLY A 179 -11.15 -49.03 -25.24
N LYS A 180 -12.04 -48.07 -25.50
CA LYS A 180 -11.72 -46.62 -25.56
C LYS A 180 -11.06 -46.09 -24.27
N SER A 181 -11.68 -46.37 -23.13
CA SER A 181 -11.20 -45.89 -21.82
C SER A 181 -9.89 -46.57 -21.42
N SER A 182 -9.71 -47.85 -21.80
CA SER A 182 -8.44 -48.57 -21.64
C SER A 182 -7.32 -47.89 -22.43
N PHE A 183 -7.59 -47.52 -23.69
CA PHE A 183 -6.62 -46.79 -24.50
C PHE A 183 -6.25 -45.46 -23.86
N LEU A 184 -7.22 -44.66 -23.39
CA LEU A 184 -6.97 -43.39 -22.71
C LEU A 184 -6.06 -43.56 -21.49
N LYS A 185 -6.28 -44.61 -20.69
CA LYS A 185 -5.48 -44.97 -19.52
C LYS A 185 -4.05 -45.41 -19.88
N SER A 186 -3.86 -46.06 -21.03
CA SER A 186 -2.53 -46.47 -21.50
C SER A 186 -1.73 -45.29 -22.07
N ILE A 187 -2.38 -44.32 -22.73
CA ILE A 187 -1.68 -43.17 -23.32
C ILE A 187 -1.46 -42.00 -22.35
N THR A 188 -2.28 -41.88 -21.30
CA THR A 188 -2.27 -40.74 -20.37
C THR A 188 -2.33 -41.20 -18.93
N ARG A 189 -2.02 -40.30 -17.98
CA ARG A 189 -2.19 -40.55 -16.53
C ARG A 189 -3.63 -40.32 -16.05
N ALA A 190 -4.62 -40.35 -16.94
CA ALA A 190 -6.02 -40.17 -16.56
C ALA A 190 -6.53 -41.40 -15.82
N ASP A 191 -7.17 -41.18 -14.68
CA ASP A 191 -7.83 -42.25 -13.93
C ASP A 191 -9.27 -42.39 -14.42
N VAL A 192 -9.49 -43.43 -15.23
CA VAL A 192 -10.79 -43.75 -15.82
C VAL A 192 -11.12 -45.20 -15.46
N ASP A 193 -12.37 -45.41 -15.02
CA ASP A 193 -12.88 -46.73 -14.70
C ASP A 193 -13.06 -47.55 -15.98
N VAL A 194 -12.53 -48.77 -15.99
CA VAL A 194 -12.69 -49.73 -17.08
C VAL A 194 -13.44 -50.92 -16.53
N GLN A 195 -14.67 -51.10 -16.99
CA GLN A 195 -15.54 -52.20 -16.58
C GLN A 195 -16.20 -52.82 -17.83
N PRO A 196 -16.56 -54.11 -17.80
CA PRO A 196 -17.03 -54.84 -18.99
C PRO A 196 -18.49 -54.53 -19.39
N TYR A 197 -19.16 -53.59 -18.73
CA TYR A 197 -20.54 -53.22 -19.03
C TYR A 197 -20.64 -51.86 -19.73
N ALA A 198 -21.66 -51.69 -20.57
CA ALA A 198 -21.89 -50.46 -21.33
C ALA A 198 -22.14 -49.26 -20.39
N PHE A 199 -21.86 -48.06 -20.91
CA PHE A 199 -22.00 -46.78 -20.18
C PHE A 199 -21.19 -46.69 -18.88
N THR A 200 -20.04 -47.39 -18.82
CA THR A 200 -19.04 -47.19 -17.76
C THR A 200 -18.61 -45.70 -17.68
N THR A 201 -18.42 -45.05 -18.83
CA THR A 201 -18.19 -43.60 -18.93
C THR A 201 -19.49 -42.86 -19.29
N LYS A 202 -19.99 -42.03 -18.36
CA LYS A 202 -21.22 -41.21 -18.54
C LYS A 202 -20.96 -39.75 -18.87
N SER A 203 -19.69 -39.34 -18.87
CA SER A 203 -19.25 -37.98 -19.13
C SER A 203 -17.95 -38.00 -19.92
N LEU A 204 -17.63 -36.88 -20.58
CA LEU A 204 -16.36 -36.70 -21.27
C LEU A 204 -15.22 -36.73 -20.26
N PHE A 205 -14.24 -37.62 -20.45
CA PHE A 205 -13.00 -37.63 -19.68
C PHE A 205 -11.86 -37.06 -20.50
N VAL A 206 -10.95 -36.33 -19.84
CA VAL A 206 -9.82 -35.68 -20.51
C VAL A 206 -8.52 -36.23 -19.92
N GLY A 207 -7.69 -36.81 -20.78
CA GLY A 207 -6.31 -37.11 -20.50
C GLY A 207 -5.38 -36.13 -21.20
N HIS A 208 -4.25 -35.83 -20.57
CA HIS A 208 -3.21 -35.04 -21.20
C HIS A 208 -1.93 -35.85 -21.37
N PHE A 209 -1.25 -35.65 -22.50
CA PHE A 209 0.04 -36.26 -22.78
C PHE A 209 0.90 -35.31 -23.59
N ASP A 210 2.21 -35.55 -23.58
CA ASP A 210 3.19 -34.75 -24.30
C ASP A 210 3.75 -35.53 -25.48
N TYR A 211 3.82 -34.90 -26.64
CA TYR A 211 4.38 -35.47 -27.86
C TYR A 211 5.09 -34.39 -28.69
N LYS A 212 6.34 -34.65 -29.12
CA LYS A 212 7.21 -33.67 -29.80
C LYS A 212 7.26 -32.31 -29.07
N TYR A 213 7.40 -32.35 -27.73
CA TYR A 213 7.41 -31.17 -26.85
C TYR A 213 6.13 -30.31 -26.90
N LEU A 214 5.02 -30.86 -27.42
CA LEU A 214 3.72 -30.22 -27.47
C LEU A 214 2.75 -30.95 -26.57
N ARG A 215 1.93 -30.17 -25.85
CA ARG A 215 0.82 -30.70 -25.05
C ARG A 215 -0.35 -31.06 -25.96
N PHE A 216 -0.81 -32.30 -25.85
CA PHE A 216 -2.04 -32.80 -26.46
C PHE A 216 -3.07 -33.11 -25.38
N GLN A 217 -4.33 -33.02 -25.77
CA GLN A 217 -5.46 -33.50 -24.97
C GLN A 217 -6.12 -34.66 -25.69
N ALA A 218 -6.29 -35.79 -25.01
CA ALA A 218 -7.11 -36.89 -25.44
C ALA A 218 -8.44 -36.82 -24.68
N ILE A 219 -9.54 -36.90 -25.41
CA ILE A 219 -10.88 -36.83 -24.84
C ILE A 219 -11.56 -38.16 -25.12
N ASP A 220 -11.89 -38.88 -24.06
CA ASP A 220 -12.69 -40.09 -24.14
C ASP A 220 -14.17 -39.71 -24.13
N THR A 221 -14.92 -40.28 -25.07
CA THR A 221 -16.34 -40.04 -25.22
C THR A 221 -17.13 -41.24 -24.71
N PRO A 222 -18.27 -41.02 -24.03
CA PRO A 222 -19.25 -42.07 -23.80
C PRO A 222 -19.56 -42.81 -25.11
N GLY A 223 -19.76 -44.13 -25.02
CA GLY A 223 -20.09 -44.93 -26.21
C GLY A 223 -21.33 -44.40 -26.91
N ILE A 224 -21.23 -44.27 -28.23
CA ILE A 224 -22.33 -43.80 -29.09
C ILE A 224 -23.03 -45.05 -29.62
N LEU A 225 -24.36 -45.10 -29.53
CA LEU A 225 -25.18 -46.11 -30.18
C LEU A 225 -25.84 -45.55 -31.45
N ASP A 226 -26.24 -46.46 -32.33
CA ASP A 226 -26.88 -46.13 -33.61
C ASP A 226 -28.38 -45.88 -33.41
N HIS A 227 -28.69 -44.76 -32.74
CA HIS A 227 -30.03 -44.21 -32.66
C HIS A 227 -30.13 -42.96 -33.53
N PRO A 228 -31.30 -42.66 -34.13
CA PRO A 228 -31.53 -41.37 -34.77
C PRO A 228 -31.19 -40.22 -33.81
N LEU A 229 -30.61 -39.13 -34.32
CA LEU A 229 -30.17 -37.98 -33.51
C LEU A 229 -31.25 -37.43 -32.56
N GLU A 230 -32.53 -37.59 -32.91
CA GLU A 230 -33.69 -37.12 -32.14
C GLU A 230 -34.04 -37.99 -30.93
N GLU A 231 -33.61 -39.26 -30.93
CA GLU A 231 -33.87 -40.24 -29.86
C GLU A 231 -32.65 -40.48 -28.96
N MET A 232 -31.55 -39.76 -29.21
CA MET A 232 -30.31 -39.92 -28.46
C MET A 232 -30.43 -39.44 -27.01
N ASN A 233 -29.80 -40.18 -26.10
CA ASN A 233 -29.76 -39.81 -24.69
C ASN A 233 -28.88 -38.58 -24.43
N THR A 234 -29.07 -37.94 -23.28
CA THR A 234 -28.23 -36.80 -22.84
C THR A 234 -26.74 -37.16 -22.74
N ILE A 235 -26.41 -38.42 -22.48
CA ILE A 235 -25.03 -38.93 -22.44
C ILE A 235 -24.42 -38.99 -23.85
N GLU A 236 -25.17 -39.49 -24.82
CA GLU A 236 -24.73 -39.63 -26.21
C GLU A 236 -24.64 -38.25 -26.90
N MET A 237 -25.56 -37.36 -26.56
CA MET A 237 -25.52 -35.97 -27.04
C MET A 237 -24.27 -35.21 -26.58
N GLN A 238 -23.64 -35.58 -25.46
CA GLN A 238 -22.34 -35.01 -25.08
C GLN A 238 -21.23 -35.42 -26.06
N SER A 239 -21.22 -36.69 -26.47
CA SER A 239 -20.28 -37.21 -27.47
C SER A 239 -20.48 -36.51 -28.81
N ILE A 240 -21.73 -36.32 -29.27
CA ILE A 240 -22.04 -35.59 -30.50
C ILE A 240 -21.61 -34.12 -30.40
N THR A 241 -21.83 -33.46 -29.25
CA THR A 241 -21.40 -32.07 -29.03
C THR A 241 -19.88 -31.93 -29.11
N ALA A 242 -19.14 -32.91 -28.55
CA ALA A 242 -17.69 -32.97 -28.65
C ALA A 242 -17.23 -33.20 -30.10
N ILE A 243 -17.85 -34.15 -30.81
CA ILE A 243 -17.55 -34.43 -32.21
C ILE A 243 -17.85 -33.22 -33.08
N ALA A 244 -18.93 -32.46 -32.85
CA ALA A 244 -19.29 -31.33 -33.71
C ALA A 244 -18.32 -30.15 -33.54
N HIS A 245 -18.12 -29.69 -32.30
CA HIS A 245 -17.45 -28.40 -32.04
C HIS A 245 -15.93 -28.46 -31.85
N LEU A 246 -15.38 -29.62 -31.47
CA LEU A 246 -13.94 -29.71 -31.21
C LEU A 246 -13.15 -29.83 -32.51
N ARG A 247 -12.07 -29.06 -32.62
CA ARG A 247 -11.11 -29.16 -33.74
C ARG A 247 -10.09 -30.25 -33.44
N SER A 248 -10.54 -31.49 -33.54
CA SER A 248 -9.82 -32.70 -33.15
C SER A 248 -9.50 -33.61 -34.34
N ALA A 249 -8.49 -34.47 -34.16
CA ALA A 249 -8.44 -35.73 -34.89
C ALA A 249 -9.34 -36.74 -34.17
N ILE A 250 -10.12 -37.51 -34.94
CA ILE A 250 -11.08 -38.48 -34.42
C ILE A 250 -10.46 -39.87 -34.56
N LEU A 251 -10.38 -40.59 -33.45
CA LEU A 251 -10.00 -41.99 -33.39
C LEU A 251 -11.27 -42.80 -33.19
N TYR A 252 -11.74 -43.45 -34.25
CA TYR A 252 -12.89 -44.33 -34.22
C TYR A 252 -12.44 -45.76 -33.90
N PHE A 253 -12.73 -46.22 -32.68
CA PHE A 253 -12.36 -47.54 -32.20
C PHE A 253 -13.38 -48.59 -32.63
N MET A 254 -12.87 -49.64 -33.26
CA MET A 254 -13.63 -50.83 -33.65
C MET A 254 -13.06 -52.07 -32.97
N ASP A 255 -13.94 -53.02 -32.65
CA ASP A 255 -13.59 -54.33 -32.10
C ASP A 255 -14.05 -55.41 -33.09
N LEU A 256 -13.09 -56.10 -33.70
CA LEU A 256 -13.38 -57.17 -34.68
C LEU A 256 -13.68 -58.52 -34.02
N SER A 257 -13.48 -58.66 -32.71
CA SER A 257 -13.72 -59.91 -31.98
C SER A 257 -15.19 -60.12 -31.58
N GLU A 258 -16.06 -59.14 -31.83
CA GLU A 258 -17.47 -59.09 -31.42
C GLU A 258 -17.74 -59.20 -29.91
N GLN A 259 -16.69 -59.24 -29.08
CA GLN A 259 -16.77 -59.27 -27.61
C GLN A 259 -17.42 -58.02 -27.01
N CYS A 260 -17.51 -56.92 -27.76
CA CYS A 260 -18.21 -55.71 -27.32
C CYS A 260 -19.74 -55.88 -27.24
N GLY A 261 -20.29 -57.00 -27.73
CA GLY A 261 -21.73 -57.30 -27.75
C GLY A 261 -22.47 -56.76 -28.98
N TYR A 262 -21.72 -56.32 -30.00
CA TYR A 262 -22.25 -55.78 -31.25
C TYR A 262 -21.47 -56.38 -32.44
N SER A 263 -22.17 -56.65 -33.54
CA SER A 263 -21.53 -57.20 -34.75
C SER A 263 -20.66 -56.16 -35.45
N VAL A 264 -19.70 -56.64 -36.25
CA VAL A 264 -18.84 -55.75 -37.05
C VAL A 264 -19.67 -54.91 -38.03
N GLN A 265 -20.75 -55.45 -38.59
CA GLN A 265 -21.65 -54.73 -39.51
C GLN A 265 -22.30 -53.51 -38.85
N ALA A 266 -22.75 -53.64 -37.59
CA ALA A 266 -23.34 -52.53 -36.84
C ALA A 266 -22.31 -51.43 -36.57
N GLN A 267 -21.07 -51.82 -36.28
CA GLN A 267 -19.95 -50.87 -36.12
C GLN A 267 -19.69 -50.07 -37.40
N ILE A 268 -19.73 -50.73 -38.56
CA ILE A 268 -19.60 -50.07 -39.87
C ILE A 268 -20.78 -49.13 -40.15
N GLN A 269 -22.00 -49.55 -39.85
CA GLN A 269 -23.21 -48.72 -40.04
C GLN A 269 -23.15 -47.45 -39.20
N LEU A 270 -22.77 -47.55 -37.92
CA LEU A 270 -22.59 -46.37 -37.06
C LEU A 270 -21.55 -45.41 -37.63
N PHE A 271 -20.42 -45.92 -38.13
CA PHE A 271 -19.41 -45.06 -38.76
C PHE A 271 -19.96 -44.30 -39.97
N GLN A 272 -20.78 -44.97 -40.78
CA GLN A 272 -21.45 -44.34 -41.93
C GLN A 272 -22.49 -43.30 -41.50
N SER A 273 -23.24 -43.55 -40.42
CA SER A 273 -24.27 -42.64 -39.93
C SER A 273 -23.67 -41.35 -39.34
N ILE A 274 -22.55 -41.45 -38.62
CA ILE A 274 -21.85 -40.28 -38.04
C ILE A 274 -20.88 -39.60 -39.01
N ARG A 275 -20.62 -40.19 -40.20
CA ARG A 275 -19.72 -39.65 -41.23
C ARG A 275 -19.93 -38.16 -41.55
N PRO A 276 -21.15 -37.62 -41.65
CA PRO A 276 -21.36 -36.20 -41.94
C PRO A 276 -20.75 -35.27 -40.88
N LEU A 277 -20.66 -35.72 -39.62
CA LEU A 277 -20.08 -34.95 -38.51
C LEU A 277 -18.55 -34.87 -38.59
N PHE A 278 -17.92 -35.72 -39.41
CA PHE A 278 -16.47 -35.78 -39.59
C PHE A 278 -15.95 -34.87 -40.70
N ALA A 279 -16.83 -34.09 -41.34
CA ALA A 279 -16.42 -33.13 -42.36
C ALA A 279 -15.34 -32.17 -41.82
N ASN A 280 -14.26 -31.99 -42.60
CA ASN A 280 -13.09 -31.18 -42.24
C ASN A 280 -12.28 -31.68 -41.03
N LYS A 281 -12.38 -32.97 -40.67
CA LYS A 281 -11.62 -33.59 -39.58
C LYS A 281 -10.84 -34.79 -40.09
N LEU A 282 -9.70 -35.02 -39.45
CA LEU A 282 -8.90 -36.23 -39.67
C LEU A 282 -9.53 -37.38 -38.92
N VAL A 283 -9.73 -38.51 -39.59
CA VAL A 283 -10.39 -39.68 -39.01
C VAL A 283 -9.44 -40.87 -39.09
N PHE A 284 -9.26 -41.56 -37.98
CA PHE A 284 -8.44 -42.76 -37.86
C PHE A 284 -9.35 -43.89 -37.43
N ILE A 285 -9.44 -44.95 -38.24
CA ILE A 285 -10.14 -46.16 -37.86
C ILE A 285 -9.13 -47.03 -37.13
N VAL A 286 -9.40 -47.28 -35.85
CA VAL A 286 -8.49 -47.97 -34.94
C VAL A 286 -9.11 -49.31 -34.57
N ILE A 287 -8.50 -50.39 -35.04
CA ILE A 287 -8.89 -51.75 -34.70
C ILE A 287 -8.21 -52.11 -33.38
N ASN A 288 -9.01 -52.34 -32.34
CA ASN A 288 -8.55 -52.79 -31.04
C ASN A 288 -8.73 -54.32 -30.89
N LYS A 289 -8.04 -54.91 -29.90
CA LYS A 289 -8.07 -56.34 -29.56
C LYS A 289 -7.49 -57.27 -30.64
N ILE A 290 -6.42 -56.83 -31.30
CA ILE A 290 -5.69 -57.65 -32.29
C ILE A 290 -5.08 -58.94 -31.71
N ASP A 291 -5.02 -59.07 -30.39
CA ASP A 291 -4.62 -60.28 -29.68
C ASP A 291 -5.62 -61.43 -29.86
N VAL A 292 -6.89 -61.13 -30.12
CA VAL A 292 -7.94 -62.14 -30.31
C VAL A 292 -8.17 -62.41 -31.80
N THR A 293 -8.37 -61.36 -32.59
CA THR A 293 -8.70 -61.49 -34.02
C THR A 293 -7.95 -60.41 -34.80
N LYS A 294 -7.13 -60.82 -35.77
CA LYS A 294 -6.46 -59.87 -36.65
C LYS A 294 -7.34 -59.54 -37.85
N PRO A 295 -7.13 -58.39 -38.51
CA PRO A 295 -7.88 -58.03 -39.71
C PRO A 295 -7.69 -59.00 -40.88
N GLU A 296 -6.64 -59.82 -40.85
CA GLU A 296 -6.32 -60.85 -41.84
C GLU A 296 -7.14 -62.14 -41.66
N ASP A 297 -7.65 -62.38 -40.44
CA ASP A 297 -8.40 -63.59 -40.09
C ASP A 297 -9.92 -63.45 -40.37
N LEU A 298 -10.35 -62.28 -40.85
CA LEU A 298 -11.77 -61.98 -41.12
C LEU A 298 -12.24 -62.52 -42.46
N GLU A 299 -13.57 -62.69 -42.58
CA GLU A 299 -14.19 -63.03 -43.85
C GLU A 299 -13.85 -62.00 -44.95
N PRO A 300 -13.61 -62.46 -46.19
CA PRO A 300 -13.19 -61.59 -47.29
C PRO A 300 -14.24 -60.52 -47.65
N GLU A 301 -15.51 -60.73 -47.31
CA GLU A 301 -16.57 -59.73 -47.50
C GLU A 301 -16.42 -58.55 -46.54
N VAL A 302 -16.19 -58.81 -45.26
CA VAL A 302 -15.99 -57.76 -44.24
C VAL A 302 -14.66 -57.03 -44.47
N GLN A 303 -13.63 -57.76 -44.91
CA GLN A 303 -12.34 -57.16 -45.27
C GLN A 303 -12.49 -56.16 -46.43
N LYS A 304 -13.29 -56.49 -47.46
CA LYS A 304 -13.63 -55.56 -48.53
C LYS A 304 -14.38 -54.34 -48.01
N GLN A 305 -15.36 -54.52 -47.14
CA GLN A 305 -16.08 -53.39 -46.55
C GLN A 305 -15.16 -52.46 -45.74
N LEU A 306 -14.22 -53.01 -44.96
CA LEU A 306 -13.23 -52.21 -44.23
C LEU A 306 -12.29 -51.46 -45.19
N GLN A 307 -11.84 -52.11 -46.25
CA GLN A 307 -11.02 -51.47 -47.29
C GLN A 307 -11.79 -50.40 -48.05
N ASP A 308 -13.09 -50.59 -48.30
CA ASP A 308 -13.97 -49.61 -48.93
C ASP A 308 -14.15 -48.38 -48.04
N LEU A 309 -14.25 -48.54 -46.71
CA LEU A 309 -14.31 -47.41 -45.77
C LEU A 309 -13.03 -46.57 -45.75
N VAL A 310 -11.88 -47.20 -45.98
CA VAL A 310 -10.58 -46.53 -46.10
C VAL A 310 -10.45 -45.87 -47.48
N THR A 311 -10.74 -46.59 -48.56
CA THR A 311 -10.54 -46.14 -49.94
C THR A 311 -11.53 -45.05 -50.36
N SER A 312 -12.77 -45.11 -49.87
CA SER A 312 -13.80 -44.09 -50.14
C SER A 312 -13.49 -42.73 -49.52
N ASN A 313 -12.49 -42.63 -48.65
CA ASN A 313 -12.19 -41.46 -47.85
C ASN A 313 -10.70 -41.10 -47.94
N SER A 314 -10.37 -40.00 -48.62
CA SER A 314 -8.97 -39.52 -48.77
C SER A 314 -8.28 -39.13 -47.44
N ASN A 315 -9.03 -39.04 -46.34
CA ASN A 315 -8.56 -38.60 -45.03
C ASN A 315 -8.72 -39.67 -43.92
N THR A 316 -8.97 -40.94 -44.28
CA THR A 316 -9.02 -42.04 -43.31
C THR A 316 -7.80 -42.94 -43.40
N GLU A 317 -7.25 -43.29 -42.25
CA GLU A 317 -6.19 -44.29 -42.12
C GLU A 317 -6.65 -45.41 -41.18
N LEU A 318 -6.29 -46.64 -41.53
CA LEU A 318 -6.53 -47.83 -40.70
C LEU A 318 -5.30 -48.11 -39.84
N LEU A 319 -5.51 -48.24 -38.53
CA LEU A 319 -4.46 -48.53 -37.56
C LEU A 319 -4.89 -49.68 -36.66
N GLN A 320 -3.91 -50.42 -36.15
CA GLN A 320 -4.12 -51.62 -35.34
C GLN A 320 -3.47 -51.43 -33.97
N LEU A 321 -4.14 -51.85 -32.90
CA LEU A 321 -3.55 -51.88 -31.56
C LEU A 321 -4.16 -52.96 -30.67
N SER A 322 -3.41 -53.36 -29.64
CA SER A 322 -3.96 -54.10 -28.50
C SER A 322 -3.64 -53.38 -27.21
N CYS A 323 -4.68 -53.06 -26.44
CA CYS A 323 -4.54 -52.47 -25.11
C CYS A 323 -4.00 -53.45 -24.06
N ILE A 324 -4.08 -54.76 -24.30
CA ILE A 324 -3.63 -55.81 -23.36
C ILE A 324 -2.14 -56.07 -23.55
N THR A 325 -1.69 -56.31 -24.78
CA THR A 325 -0.27 -56.56 -25.08
C THR A 325 0.55 -55.26 -25.18
N SER A 326 -0.11 -54.10 -25.17
CA SER A 326 0.48 -52.78 -25.38
C SER A 326 1.13 -52.57 -26.76
N GLU A 327 0.84 -53.45 -27.71
CA GLU A 327 1.31 -53.39 -29.09
C GLU A 327 0.51 -52.33 -29.89
N GLY A 328 1.19 -51.57 -30.75
CA GLY A 328 0.57 -50.57 -31.64
C GLY A 328 0.08 -49.27 -30.98
N ILE A 329 0.03 -49.18 -29.64
CA ILE A 329 -0.49 -47.98 -28.93
C ILE A 329 0.33 -46.72 -29.27
N GLN A 330 1.65 -46.81 -29.24
CA GLN A 330 2.52 -45.66 -29.53
C GLN A 330 2.46 -45.28 -31.01
N GLU A 331 2.33 -46.24 -31.91
CA GLU A 331 2.24 -46.00 -33.35
C GLU A 331 0.97 -45.22 -33.68
N VAL A 332 -0.18 -45.66 -33.14
CA VAL A 332 -1.46 -44.96 -33.30
C VAL A 332 -1.39 -43.54 -32.77
N LYS A 333 -0.81 -43.37 -31.58
CA LYS A 333 -0.60 -42.05 -30.97
C LYS A 333 0.25 -41.15 -31.87
N ASN A 334 1.37 -41.66 -32.37
CA ASN A 334 2.33 -40.89 -33.16
C ASN A 334 1.74 -40.49 -34.53
N ALA A 335 1.10 -41.43 -35.23
CA ALA A 335 0.46 -41.20 -36.53
C ALA A 335 -0.65 -40.14 -36.42
N ALA A 336 -1.54 -40.28 -35.43
CA ALA A 336 -2.62 -39.32 -35.19
C ALA A 336 -2.08 -37.92 -34.85
N CYS A 337 -1.02 -37.84 -34.04
CA CYS A 337 -0.42 -36.56 -33.67
C CYS A 337 0.30 -35.89 -34.85
N ASP A 338 1.05 -36.63 -35.66
CA ASP A 338 1.83 -36.08 -36.77
C ASP A 338 0.93 -35.54 -37.88
N ARG A 339 -0.12 -36.29 -38.23
CA ARG A 339 -1.14 -35.83 -39.18
C ARG A 339 -1.88 -34.59 -38.67
N LEU A 340 -2.26 -34.56 -37.39
CA LEU A 340 -2.90 -33.39 -36.78
C LEU A 340 -1.97 -32.16 -36.74
N ILE A 341 -0.67 -32.36 -36.52
CA ILE A 341 0.32 -31.28 -36.58
C ILE A 341 0.43 -30.77 -38.02
N ALA A 342 0.53 -31.65 -39.01
CA ALA A 342 0.64 -31.29 -40.42
C ALA A 342 -0.55 -30.43 -40.89
N ASP A 343 -1.78 -30.86 -40.59
CA ASP A 343 -3.00 -30.11 -40.93
C ASP A 343 -3.04 -28.74 -40.23
N ARG A 344 -2.67 -28.68 -38.94
CA ARG A 344 -2.62 -27.41 -38.20
C ARG A 344 -1.55 -26.47 -38.73
N VAL A 345 -0.39 -26.98 -39.15
CA VAL A 345 0.66 -26.17 -39.77
C VAL A 345 0.17 -25.64 -41.11
N ALA A 346 -0.48 -26.47 -41.93
CA ALA A 346 -1.07 -26.04 -43.20
C ALA A 346 -2.15 -24.95 -43.00
N SER A 347 -3.05 -25.11 -42.02
CA SER A 347 -4.06 -24.11 -41.65
C SER A 347 -3.43 -22.80 -41.14
N LYS A 348 -2.36 -22.90 -40.35
CA LYS A 348 -1.58 -21.73 -39.89
C LYS A 348 -0.89 -21.01 -41.04
N LEU A 349 -0.31 -21.72 -42.00
CA LEU A 349 0.32 -21.12 -43.18
C LEU A 349 -0.71 -20.41 -44.06
N LYS A 350 -1.87 -21.04 -44.32
CA LYS A 350 -2.97 -20.43 -45.07
C LYS A 350 -3.49 -19.15 -44.40
N SER A 351 -3.75 -19.21 -43.09
CA SER A 351 -4.22 -18.02 -42.34
C SER A 351 -3.17 -16.92 -42.25
N ALA A 352 -1.89 -17.28 -42.15
CA ALA A 352 -0.78 -16.34 -42.19
C ALA A 352 -0.64 -15.64 -43.55
N GLN A 353 -0.73 -16.39 -44.65
CA GLN A 353 -0.71 -15.85 -46.02
C GLN A 353 -1.89 -14.93 -46.29
N ALA A 354 -3.10 -15.29 -45.83
CA ALA A 354 -4.30 -14.46 -45.98
C ALA A 354 -4.22 -13.10 -45.25
N SER A 355 -3.33 -12.97 -44.27
CA SER A 355 -3.12 -11.73 -43.51
C SER A 355 -2.04 -10.81 -44.10
N GLN A 356 -1.38 -11.20 -45.21
CA GLN A 356 -0.34 -10.39 -45.85
C GLN A 356 -0.89 -9.49 -46.96
N PRO A 357 -0.42 -8.23 -47.05
CA PRO A 357 -0.61 -7.40 -48.24
C PRO A 357 0.18 -8.00 -49.42
N ALA A 358 -0.41 -7.98 -50.62
CA ALA A 358 0.13 -8.66 -51.82
C ALA A 358 1.52 -8.17 -52.29
N ASP A 359 2.00 -7.02 -51.82
CA ASP A 359 3.19 -6.32 -52.34
C ASP A 359 4.42 -6.31 -51.40
N ALA A 360 4.40 -7.00 -50.26
CA ALA A 360 5.52 -6.98 -49.31
C ALA A 360 6.49 -8.16 -49.53
N SER A 361 7.73 -7.87 -49.95
CA SER A 361 8.82 -8.87 -50.10
C SER A 361 9.29 -9.49 -48.77
N THR A 362 8.96 -8.83 -47.65
CA THR A 362 9.28 -9.30 -46.30
C THR A 362 7.97 -9.67 -45.58
N PRO A 363 7.81 -10.90 -45.09
CA PRO A 363 6.58 -11.31 -44.41
C PRO A 363 6.38 -10.50 -43.12
N THR A 364 5.40 -9.59 -43.09
CA THR A 364 5.06 -8.78 -41.90
C THR A 364 4.00 -9.47 -41.03
N GLY A 365 3.98 -9.17 -39.72
CA GLY A 365 2.99 -9.67 -38.76
C GLY A 365 3.38 -11.00 -38.09
N ARG A 366 2.39 -11.81 -37.68
CA ARG A 366 2.62 -13.06 -36.92
C ARG A 366 3.53 -14.06 -37.63
N LEU A 367 3.51 -14.10 -38.97
CA LEU A 367 4.37 -14.97 -39.76
C LEU A 367 5.82 -14.50 -39.75
N GLY A 368 6.05 -13.19 -39.85
CA GLY A 368 7.39 -12.60 -39.74
C GLY A 368 8.02 -12.91 -38.39
N ASP A 369 7.27 -12.72 -37.30
CA ASP A 369 7.73 -13.07 -35.95
C ASP A 369 8.09 -14.55 -35.80
N LEU A 370 7.30 -15.44 -36.42
CA LEU A 370 7.57 -16.88 -36.40
C LEU A 370 8.80 -17.24 -37.24
N LEU A 371 8.92 -16.68 -38.44
CA LEU A 371 10.06 -16.92 -39.33
C LEU A 371 11.36 -16.40 -38.72
N ALA A 372 11.33 -15.25 -38.04
CA ALA A 372 12.48 -14.73 -37.30
C ALA A 372 12.96 -15.68 -36.19
N ARG A 373 12.04 -16.40 -35.54
CA ARG A 373 12.39 -17.41 -34.50
C ARG A 373 12.88 -18.73 -35.09
N ILE A 374 12.36 -19.12 -36.25
CA ILE A 374 12.76 -20.37 -36.94
C ILE A 374 14.09 -20.17 -37.66
N HIS A 375 14.39 -18.95 -38.10
CA HIS A 375 15.62 -18.62 -38.81
C HIS A 375 16.85 -18.77 -37.91
N VAL A 376 17.72 -19.72 -38.27
CA VAL A 376 19.02 -19.90 -37.62
C VAL A 376 20.05 -18.99 -38.29
N ALA A 377 20.63 -18.06 -37.53
CA ALA A 377 21.66 -17.16 -38.03
C ALA A 377 22.95 -17.93 -38.36
N GLN A 378 23.53 -17.66 -39.54
CA GLN A 378 24.81 -18.22 -39.95
C GLN A 378 25.90 -17.15 -39.79
N PRO A 379 27.02 -17.45 -39.11
CA PRO A 379 28.09 -16.48 -38.93
C PRO A 379 28.79 -16.18 -40.26
N LEU A 380 29.01 -14.90 -40.58
CA LEU A 380 29.87 -14.47 -41.69
C LEU A 380 31.31 -14.26 -41.18
N GLY A 381 32.22 -15.17 -41.51
CA GLY A 381 33.65 -15.05 -41.21
C GLY A 381 34.34 -16.39 -40.93
N GLY A 382 35.57 -16.55 -41.41
CA GLY A 382 36.33 -17.81 -41.40
C GLY A 382 37.29 -18.02 -40.22
N ILE A 383 37.18 -17.25 -39.13
CA ILE A 383 37.99 -17.49 -37.93
C ILE A 383 37.33 -18.63 -37.14
N VAL A 384 37.96 -19.80 -37.13
CA VAL A 384 37.48 -20.98 -36.39
C VAL A 384 37.68 -20.73 -34.89
N ARG A 385 36.57 -20.57 -34.16
CA ARG A 385 36.56 -20.55 -32.70
C ARG A 385 36.25 -21.96 -32.21
N GLU A 386 37.26 -22.64 -31.69
CA GLU A 386 37.09 -23.97 -31.12
C GLU A 386 36.34 -23.90 -29.78
N THR A 387 35.46 -24.87 -29.53
CA THR A 387 34.81 -25.02 -28.23
C THR A 387 35.77 -25.71 -27.26
N TYR A 388 36.23 -25.00 -26.23
CA TYR A 388 37.05 -25.60 -25.18
C TYR A 388 36.18 -26.28 -24.12
N ILE A 389 36.12 -27.61 -24.18
CA ILE A 389 35.51 -28.46 -23.15
C ILE A 389 36.67 -29.14 -22.41
N PRO A 390 36.85 -28.89 -21.09
CA PRO A 390 37.94 -29.50 -20.33
C PRO A 390 37.93 -31.03 -20.39
N ASP A 391 39.12 -31.64 -20.45
CA ASP A 391 39.27 -33.09 -20.55
C ASP A 391 38.64 -33.85 -19.38
N ALA A 392 38.59 -33.24 -18.19
CA ALA A 392 37.91 -33.79 -17.02
C ALA A 392 36.41 -34.07 -17.25
N VAL A 393 35.75 -33.25 -18.08
CA VAL A 393 34.32 -33.41 -18.44
C VAL A 393 34.19 -34.35 -19.65
N LYS A 394 35.09 -34.22 -20.63
CA LYS A 394 35.05 -34.97 -21.89
C LYS A 394 35.37 -36.46 -21.72
N ASN A 395 36.31 -36.79 -20.83
CA ASN A 395 36.71 -38.17 -20.56
C ASN A 395 35.76 -38.89 -19.57
N GLY A 396 34.64 -38.27 -19.19
CA GLY A 396 33.66 -38.88 -18.29
C GLY A 396 34.19 -39.13 -16.87
N GLY A 397 35.25 -38.42 -16.45
CA GLY A 397 35.82 -38.52 -15.11
C GLY A 397 34.81 -38.17 -14.00
N LEU A 398 33.78 -37.38 -14.34
CA LEU A 398 32.56 -37.27 -13.56
C LEU A 398 31.47 -38.14 -14.18
N LYS A 399 31.10 -39.23 -13.49
CA LYS A 399 29.87 -39.98 -13.82
C LYS A 399 28.67 -39.03 -13.80
N LYS A 400 27.73 -39.23 -14.73
CA LYS A 400 26.45 -38.51 -14.72
C LYS A 400 25.78 -38.79 -13.37
N TYR A 401 25.35 -37.72 -12.70
CA TYR A 401 24.71 -37.85 -11.39
C TYR A 401 23.42 -38.66 -11.52
N ASP A 402 23.36 -39.78 -10.81
CA ASP A 402 22.16 -40.56 -10.60
C ASP A 402 21.82 -40.54 -9.11
N LYS A 403 20.54 -40.33 -8.79
CA LYS A 403 20.08 -40.24 -7.41
C LYS A 403 20.04 -41.62 -6.76
N ASP A 404 19.78 -42.65 -7.55
CA ASP A 404 19.51 -44.01 -7.07
C ASP A 404 20.78 -44.87 -6.96
N ASP A 405 21.94 -44.34 -7.37
CA ASP A 405 23.25 -45.00 -7.24
C ASP A 405 23.80 -44.87 -5.80
N PRO A 406 24.14 -45.99 -5.12
CA PRO A 406 24.75 -45.98 -3.78
C PRO A 406 26.09 -45.23 -3.69
N ASP A 407 26.91 -45.29 -4.75
CA ASP A 407 28.24 -44.66 -4.78
C ASP A 407 28.20 -43.24 -5.37
N ARG A 408 27.04 -42.56 -5.28
CA ARG A 408 26.88 -41.21 -5.80
C ARG A 408 27.79 -40.22 -5.06
N ARG A 409 28.27 -39.22 -5.79
CA ARG A 409 28.96 -38.07 -5.18
C ARG A 409 28.01 -37.39 -4.19
N ARG A 410 28.43 -37.25 -2.93
CA ARG A 410 27.70 -36.49 -1.92
C ARG A 410 27.57 -35.04 -2.38
N LEU A 411 26.33 -34.58 -2.51
CA LEU A 411 26.05 -33.17 -2.79
C LEU A 411 25.98 -32.41 -1.46
N ALA A 412 26.22 -31.09 -1.51
CA ALA A 412 26.09 -30.23 -0.33
C ALA A 412 24.68 -30.30 0.30
N ARG A 413 23.65 -30.65 -0.49
CA ARG A 413 22.29 -30.90 -0.01
C ARG A 413 22.20 -32.15 0.88
N ASP A 414 22.91 -33.22 0.56
CA ASP A 414 22.92 -34.43 1.42
C ASP A 414 23.60 -34.09 2.76
N ILE A 415 24.70 -33.32 2.73
CA ILE A 415 25.41 -32.84 3.93
C ILE A 415 24.54 -31.92 4.78
N GLU A 416 23.76 -31.04 4.14
CA GLU A 416 22.78 -30.18 4.80
C GLU A 416 21.69 -31.01 5.49
N GLU A 417 21.14 -32.04 4.82
CA GLU A 417 20.13 -32.94 5.38
C GLU A 417 20.67 -33.77 6.57
N GLU A 418 21.92 -34.24 6.51
CA GLU A 418 22.60 -34.93 7.63
C GLU A 418 22.82 -34.01 8.85
N ASN A 419 23.18 -32.75 8.62
CA ASN A 419 23.57 -31.80 9.67
C ASN A 419 22.41 -30.94 10.22
N GLY A 420 21.17 -31.42 10.13
CA GLY A 420 20.00 -30.79 10.74
C GLY A 420 19.08 -30.03 9.78
N GLY A 421 19.36 -30.08 8.48
CA GLY A 421 18.49 -29.59 7.42
C GLY A 421 18.51 -28.07 7.21
N ALA A 422 17.66 -27.64 6.27
CA ALA A 422 17.58 -26.26 5.82
C ALA A 422 17.20 -25.31 6.96
N GLY A 423 18.09 -24.35 7.25
CA GLY A 423 17.90 -23.31 8.27
C GLY A 423 18.62 -23.56 9.59
N VAL A 424 19.13 -24.78 9.84
CA VAL A 424 19.99 -25.09 11.01
C VAL A 424 21.44 -25.26 10.59
N TYR A 425 21.68 -25.97 9.49
CA TYR A 425 23.02 -26.15 8.94
C TYR A 425 23.60 -24.80 8.46
N ASN A 426 24.80 -24.47 8.93
CA ASN A 426 25.55 -23.32 8.46
C ASN A 426 26.64 -23.79 7.50
N VAL A 427 26.58 -23.33 6.25
CA VAL A 427 27.55 -23.69 5.22
C VAL A 427 28.85 -22.95 5.49
N ASP A 428 29.95 -23.67 5.69
CA ASP A 428 31.27 -23.06 5.73
C ASP A 428 31.70 -22.66 4.31
N LEU A 429 31.87 -21.36 4.08
CA LEU A 429 32.30 -20.83 2.78
C LEU A 429 33.81 -20.99 2.55
N LYS A 430 34.58 -21.13 3.63
CA LYS A 430 36.05 -21.16 3.61
C LYS A 430 36.64 -22.55 3.36
N GLU A 431 35.85 -23.60 3.57
CA GLU A 431 36.27 -25.00 3.40
C GLU A 431 36.74 -25.31 1.96
N LYS A 432 36.20 -24.60 0.96
CA LYS A 432 36.49 -24.85 -0.48
C LYS A 432 37.54 -23.90 -1.07
N TYR A 433 38.27 -23.17 -0.24
CA TYR A 433 39.34 -22.30 -0.72
C TYR A 433 40.61 -23.11 -0.95
N ASP A 434 41.21 -22.93 -2.13
CA ASP A 434 42.48 -23.54 -2.50
C ASP A 434 43.58 -22.48 -2.29
N LEU A 435 44.07 -22.36 -1.05
CA LEU A 435 45.22 -21.52 -0.68
C LEU A 435 46.53 -22.32 -0.71
N GLU A 436 47.67 -21.62 -0.72
CA GLU A 436 49.00 -22.25 -0.71
C GLU A 436 49.21 -23.17 0.50
N ASP A 437 48.73 -22.75 1.67
CA ASP A 437 48.66 -23.56 2.88
C ASP A 437 47.18 -23.77 3.29
N PRO A 438 46.70 -25.02 3.34
CA PRO A 438 45.33 -25.32 3.77
C PRO A 438 45.02 -24.89 5.21
N SER A 439 46.03 -24.69 6.06
CA SER A 439 45.83 -24.27 7.46
C SER A 439 45.30 -22.84 7.58
N TRP A 440 45.58 -21.97 6.59
CA TRP A 440 45.18 -20.55 6.60
C TRP A 440 43.74 -20.34 6.10
N ASN A 441 43.06 -21.36 5.60
CA ASN A 441 41.71 -21.24 5.06
C ASN A 441 40.72 -20.61 6.06
N HIS A 442 40.85 -20.94 7.36
CA HIS A 442 39.96 -20.46 8.41
C HIS A 442 40.37 -19.12 9.03
N ASP A 443 41.52 -18.56 8.65
CA ASP A 443 42.05 -17.33 9.24
C ASP A 443 41.15 -16.12 8.99
N LYS A 444 41.11 -15.22 9.98
CA LYS A 444 40.31 -13.99 9.92
C LYS A 444 41.19 -12.83 9.45
N VAL A 445 40.95 -12.39 8.22
CA VAL A 445 41.60 -11.20 7.66
C VAL A 445 41.05 -9.95 8.34
N PRO A 446 41.89 -9.10 8.97
CA PRO A 446 41.44 -7.82 9.51
C PRO A 446 40.97 -6.91 8.39
N GLU A 447 39.73 -6.41 8.47
CA GLU A 447 39.17 -5.52 7.43
C GLU A 447 39.52 -4.05 7.69
N PHE A 448 39.59 -3.65 8.97
CA PHE A 448 39.77 -2.26 9.37
C PHE A 448 40.90 -2.10 10.39
N PHE A 449 41.71 -1.07 10.19
CA PHE A 449 42.75 -0.66 11.12
C PHE A 449 42.85 0.86 11.16
N GLY A 450 42.74 1.47 12.35
CA GLY A 450 42.93 2.92 12.52
C GLY A 450 41.98 3.81 11.70
N GLY A 451 40.76 3.34 11.41
CA GLY A 451 39.79 4.07 10.57
C GLY A 451 40.05 3.99 9.06
N ARG A 452 41.02 3.16 8.63
CA ARG A 452 41.31 2.84 7.23
C ARG A 452 41.00 1.36 6.95
N ASN A 453 40.76 1.03 5.69
CA ASN A 453 40.56 -0.36 5.28
C ASN A 453 41.91 -1.01 5.03
N VAL A 454 42.11 -2.24 5.48
CA VAL A 454 43.36 -2.99 5.27
C VAL A 454 43.52 -3.40 3.80
N ALA A 455 42.42 -3.72 3.11
CA ALA A 455 42.43 -4.12 1.70
C ALA A 455 43.06 -3.08 0.76
N ASP A 456 42.98 -1.79 1.12
CA ASP A 456 43.56 -0.70 0.32
C ASP A 456 45.10 -0.69 0.36
N PHE A 457 45.71 -1.41 1.33
CA PHE A 457 47.15 -1.49 1.56
C PHE A 457 47.74 -2.88 1.25
N VAL A 458 46.93 -3.81 0.72
CA VAL A 458 47.41 -5.15 0.32
C VAL A 458 48.08 -5.05 -1.05
N ASP A 459 49.40 -5.06 -1.05
CA ASP A 459 50.25 -5.02 -2.25
C ASP A 459 51.41 -6.01 -2.05
N PRO A 460 51.73 -6.88 -3.03
CA PRO A 460 52.90 -7.75 -2.96
C PRO A 460 54.21 -7.03 -2.62
N ASP A 461 54.34 -5.76 -3.01
CA ASP A 461 55.59 -4.99 -2.87
C ASP A 461 55.56 -3.95 -1.72
N ILE A 462 54.64 -4.08 -0.76
CA ILE A 462 54.41 -3.05 0.29
C ILE A 462 55.66 -2.73 1.14
N GLU A 463 56.48 -3.74 1.46
CA GLU A 463 57.69 -3.56 2.27
C GLU A 463 58.72 -2.65 1.59
N THR A 464 58.86 -2.77 0.27
CA THR A 464 59.78 -1.92 -0.50
C THR A 464 59.36 -0.46 -0.45
N LYS A 465 58.06 -0.19 -0.64
CA LYS A 465 57.49 1.15 -0.57
C LYS A 465 57.61 1.77 0.83
N LEU A 466 57.49 0.95 1.87
CA LEU A 466 57.67 1.41 3.25
C LEU A 466 59.12 1.84 3.50
N THR A 467 60.09 1.05 3.07
CA THR A 467 61.52 1.41 3.23
C THR A 467 61.91 2.70 2.51
N GLU A 468 61.32 2.98 1.34
CA GLU A 468 61.53 4.23 0.62
C GLU A 468 60.95 5.43 1.37
N LEU A 469 59.78 5.27 2.00
CA LEU A 469 59.11 6.32 2.75
C LEU A 469 59.81 6.61 4.09
N GLU A 470 60.28 5.58 4.78
CA GLU A 470 61.10 5.74 5.99
C GLU A 470 62.41 6.48 5.69
N ALA A 471 63.08 6.16 4.57
CA ALA A 471 64.27 6.88 4.13
C ALA A 471 63.98 8.35 3.76
N GLU A 472 62.79 8.65 3.24
CA GLU A 472 62.36 10.02 2.99
C GLU A 472 62.08 10.78 4.30
N GLU A 473 61.41 10.15 5.29
CA GLU A 473 61.19 10.77 6.60
C GLU A 473 62.49 11.03 7.36
N GLU A 474 63.44 10.09 7.36
CA GLU A 474 64.77 10.30 7.97
C GLU A 474 65.50 11.49 7.31
N ARG A 475 65.35 11.67 5.99
CA ARG A 475 65.92 12.84 5.30
C ARG A 475 65.25 14.13 5.74
N LEU A 476 63.92 14.15 5.89
CA LEU A 476 63.16 15.33 6.32
C LEU A 476 63.41 15.70 7.79
N GLU A 477 63.59 14.70 8.66
CA GLU A 477 64.02 14.92 10.05
C GLU A 477 65.44 15.48 10.12
N ALA A 478 66.37 14.96 9.31
CA ALA A 478 67.73 15.49 9.23
C ALA A 478 67.79 16.94 8.72
N GLU A 479 66.84 17.35 7.88
CA GLU A 479 66.66 18.74 7.42
C GLU A 479 66.00 19.65 8.47
N GLY A 480 65.51 19.10 9.59
CA GLY A 480 64.90 19.87 10.69
C GLY A 480 63.49 20.38 10.40
N TYR A 481 62.76 19.75 9.47
CA TYR A 481 61.43 20.20 9.03
C TYR A 481 60.37 20.18 10.16
N TYR A 482 60.52 19.28 11.13
CA TYR A 482 59.58 19.09 12.25
C TYR A 482 59.92 19.90 13.51
N ASP A 483 61.00 20.68 13.51
CA ASP A 483 61.30 21.59 14.61
C ASP A 483 60.37 22.83 14.52
N GLU A 484 59.25 22.79 15.24
CA GLU A 484 58.39 23.96 15.42
C GLU A 484 59.14 25.03 16.22
N SER A 485 59.64 26.07 15.53
CA SER A 485 60.24 27.22 16.19
C SER A 485 59.14 28.09 16.82
N ASP A 486 58.79 27.81 18.08
CA ASP A 486 57.93 28.68 18.89
C ASP A 486 58.70 29.99 19.17
N SER A 487 58.46 31.02 18.35
CA SER A 487 58.99 32.36 18.59
C SER A 487 58.33 32.95 19.83
N MET A 488 59.09 33.23 20.89
CA MET A 488 58.59 33.90 22.09
C MET A 488 57.83 35.19 21.72
N GLU A 489 56.55 35.28 22.10
CA GLU A 489 55.70 36.45 21.84
C GLU A 489 56.22 37.69 22.59
N ASP A 490 56.40 38.81 21.88
CA ASP A 490 56.77 40.11 22.47
C ASP A 490 55.71 40.58 23.48
N GLU A 491 56.13 41.25 24.57
CA GLU A 491 55.23 41.79 25.62
C GLU A 491 54.05 42.59 25.03
N GLU A 492 54.26 43.29 23.90
CA GLU A 492 53.25 44.09 23.22
C GLU A 492 52.07 43.26 22.66
N GLN A 493 52.33 42.04 22.19
CA GLN A 493 51.29 41.16 21.63
C GLN A 493 50.45 40.51 22.74
N ALA A 494 51.09 40.11 23.84
CA ALA A 494 50.40 39.65 25.04
C ALA A 494 49.50 40.78 25.61
N ASP A 495 49.99 42.02 25.63
CA ASP A 495 49.25 43.20 26.05
C ASP A 495 48.03 43.51 25.16
N LEU A 496 48.16 43.34 23.84
CA LEU A 496 47.04 43.50 22.90
C LEU A 496 45.95 42.47 23.16
N ARG A 497 46.33 41.22 23.45
CA ARG A 497 45.40 40.13 23.74
C ARG A 497 44.65 40.36 25.05
N THR A 498 45.35 40.74 26.12
CA THR A 498 44.72 41.06 27.41
C THR A 498 43.78 42.26 27.31
N LYS A 499 44.17 43.32 26.58
CA LYS A 499 43.30 44.47 26.28
C LYS A 499 42.06 44.04 25.49
N ALA A 500 42.22 43.17 24.48
CA ALA A 500 41.10 42.67 23.68
C ALA A 500 40.08 41.89 24.52
N ASP A 501 40.54 41.05 25.45
CA ASP A 501 39.68 40.28 26.34
C ASP A 501 38.96 41.16 27.37
N LEU A 502 39.63 42.16 27.94
CA LEU A 502 38.99 43.18 28.77
C LEU A 502 37.87 43.92 28.03
N ILE A 503 38.07 44.26 26.75
CA ILE A 503 37.05 44.89 25.90
C ILE A 503 35.85 43.94 25.71
N ARG A 504 36.10 42.66 25.43
CA ARG A 504 35.04 41.65 25.27
C ARG A 504 34.22 41.49 26.54
N GLN A 505 34.87 41.39 27.69
CA GLN A 505 34.20 41.31 29.00
C GLN A 505 33.35 42.56 29.28
N LYS A 506 33.91 43.76 29.06
CA LYS A 506 33.17 45.02 29.27
C LYS A 506 31.96 45.15 28.34
N ARG A 507 32.06 44.70 27.09
CA ARG A 507 30.92 44.63 26.15
C ARG A 507 29.83 43.68 26.65
N ALA A 508 30.20 42.51 27.17
CA ALA A 508 29.25 41.55 27.72
C ALA A 508 28.50 42.13 28.94
N LEU A 509 29.20 42.81 29.86
CA LEU A 509 28.58 43.50 31.00
C LEU A 509 27.59 44.58 30.55
N MET A 510 27.95 45.41 29.55
CA MET A 510 27.04 46.41 28.99
C MET A 510 25.78 45.79 28.37
N MET A 511 25.90 44.65 27.69
CA MET A 511 24.74 43.93 27.15
C MET A 511 23.81 43.40 28.25
N ASN A 512 24.37 42.86 29.34
CA ASN A 512 23.60 42.39 30.49
C ASN A 512 22.88 43.54 31.21
N ASP A 513 23.55 44.66 31.46
CA ASP A 513 22.94 45.87 32.03
C ASP A 513 21.82 46.42 31.15
N ALA A 514 22.02 46.42 29.82
CA ALA A 514 21.01 46.86 28.88
C ALA A 514 19.76 45.96 28.88
N LYS A 515 19.93 44.64 29.02
CA LYS A 515 18.82 43.68 29.18
C LYS A 515 18.02 43.98 30.46
N MET A 516 18.69 44.17 31.60
CA MET A 516 18.02 44.49 32.87
C MET A 516 17.28 45.84 32.82
N ARG A 517 17.82 46.82 32.10
CA ARG A 517 17.23 48.17 31.99
C ARG A 517 16.06 48.26 31.00
N LYS A 518 15.99 47.36 30.01
CA LYS A 518 14.93 47.30 28.98
C LYS A 518 13.82 46.32 29.34
N SER A 519 13.15 46.50 30.47
CA SER A 519 11.86 45.83 30.77
C SER A 519 10.71 46.53 30.04
N LEU A 520 10.77 46.57 28.70
CA LEU A 520 9.83 47.30 27.84
C LEU A 520 8.47 46.60 27.68
N LYS A 521 8.39 45.30 28.00
CA LYS A 521 7.16 44.53 27.85
C LYS A 521 6.12 44.81 28.95
N ASN A 522 6.53 45.27 30.13
CA ASN A 522 5.61 45.40 31.28
C ASN A 522 5.48 46.83 31.87
N ARG A 523 6.30 47.81 31.48
CA ARG A 523 6.13 49.24 31.85
C ARG A 523 6.93 50.19 30.95
N ALA A 524 6.43 51.40 30.73
CA ALA A 524 7.18 52.46 30.03
C ALA A 524 8.31 53.05 30.89
N VAL A 525 9.46 53.34 30.28
CA VAL A 525 10.64 53.93 30.95
C VAL A 525 10.40 55.42 31.23
N ILE A 526 10.70 55.88 32.45
CA ILE A 526 10.54 57.29 32.84
C ILE A 526 11.49 58.19 32.02
N PRO A 527 11.01 59.30 31.41
CA PRO A 527 11.83 60.23 30.66
C PRO A 527 12.96 60.84 31.51
N ARG A 528 14.19 60.89 30.97
CA ARG A 528 15.37 61.40 31.70
C ARG A 528 15.21 62.86 32.12
N ALA A 529 14.49 63.68 31.36
CA ALA A 529 14.27 65.10 31.66
C ALA A 529 13.55 65.36 32.99
N LYS A 530 12.75 64.39 33.49
CA LYS A 530 12.01 64.52 34.76
C LYS A 530 12.67 63.79 35.92
N LYS A 531 13.82 63.13 35.71
CA LYS A 531 14.53 62.36 36.74
C LYS A 531 15.76 63.15 37.21
N ALA A 532 15.76 63.59 38.47
CA ALA A 532 16.93 64.23 39.08
C ALA A 532 18.09 63.23 39.18
N ARG A 533 19.29 63.69 38.81
CA ARG A 533 20.56 62.97 39.02
C ARG A 533 21.42 63.77 39.97
N THR A 534 22.12 63.08 40.86
CA THR A 534 23.05 63.73 41.78
C THR A 534 24.38 64.01 41.08
N VAL A 535 25.05 65.09 41.47
CA VAL A 535 26.38 65.46 40.94
C VAL A 535 27.38 64.31 41.18
N ALA A 536 27.30 63.64 42.34
CA ALA A 536 28.17 62.50 42.66
C ALA A 536 28.02 61.30 41.72
N GLN A 537 26.81 61.01 41.22
CA GLN A 537 26.60 59.92 40.25
C GLN A 537 27.12 60.29 38.86
N MET A 538 27.06 61.57 38.49
CA MET A 538 27.63 62.08 37.25
C MET A 538 29.17 62.04 37.32
N GLU A 539 29.75 62.51 38.41
CA GLU A 539 31.19 62.55 38.67
C GLU A 539 31.80 61.14 38.61
N LYS A 540 31.20 60.16 39.29
CA LYS A 540 31.64 58.76 39.21
C LYS A 540 31.56 58.13 37.82
N HIS A 541 30.56 58.52 37.02
CA HIS A 541 30.43 57.99 35.65
C HIS A 541 31.43 58.66 34.70
N MET A 542 31.68 59.97 34.83
CA MET A 542 32.69 60.66 34.01
C MET A 542 34.10 60.21 34.37
N SER A 543 34.39 60.02 35.66
CA SER A 543 35.67 59.46 36.11
C SER A 543 35.88 58.03 35.59
N SER A 544 34.83 57.20 35.53
CA SER A 544 34.92 55.84 34.95
C SER A 544 35.17 55.80 33.43
N ILE A 545 34.89 56.90 32.73
CA ILE A 545 35.16 57.07 31.30
C ILE A 545 36.52 57.80 31.09
N GLY A 546 37.14 58.29 32.16
CA GLY A 546 38.41 59.02 32.11
C GLY A 546 38.28 60.49 31.71
N LEU A 547 37.07 61.06 31.79
CA LEU A 547 36.84 62.49 31.54
C LEU A 547 36.90 63.25 32.86
N ASP A 548 37.61 64.39 32.87
CA ASP A 548 37.69 65.25 34.04
C ASP A 548 36.33 65.89 34.33
N ALA A 549 35.78 65.55 35.50
CA ALA A 549 34.50 66.03 35.98
C ALA A 549 34.60 67.43 36.60
N SER A 550 35.81 67.98 36.78
CA SER A 550 36.03 69.27 37.45
C SER A 550 35.25 70.42 36.81
N GLY A 551 35.25 70.53 35.48
CA GLY A 551 34.54 71.59 34.74
C GLY A 551 33.01 71.56 34.91
N PRO A 552 32.32 70.45 34.58
CA PRO A 552 30.88 70.31 34.78
C PRO A 552 30.46 70.30 36.25
N ALA A 553 31.24 69.69 37.15
CA ALA A 553 30.98 69.69 38.59
C ALA A 553 31.17 71.08 39.18
N ALA A 554 32.18 71.83 38.74
CA ALA A 554 32.35 73.24 39.09
C ALA A 554 31.21 74.08 38.51
N ARG A 555 30.72 73.80 37.28
CA ARG A 555 29.57 74.51 36.68
C ARG A 555 28.25 74.21 37.41
N ALA A 556 28.04 72.98 37.87
CA ALA A 556 26.89 72.57 38.68
C ALA A 556 26.99 73.10 40.12
N ARG A 557 28.18 73.05 40.74
CA ARG A 557 28.47 73.70 42.04
C ARG A 557 28.39 75.22 41.92
N ALA A 558 28.72 75.79 40.76
CA ALA A 558 28.56 77.20 40.44
C ALA A 558 27.08 77.56 40.19
N GLN A 559 26.24 76.65 39.66
CA GLN A 559 24.78 76.84 39.66
C GLN A 559 24.18 76.75 41.06
N ILE A 560 24.76 75.96 41.98
CA ILE A 560 24.40 76.01 43.41
C ILE A 560 24.87 77.33 44.05
N ARG A 561 25.99 77.91 43.59
CA ARG A 561 26.45 79.26 43.96
C ARG A 561 25.66 80.40 43.29
N ASN A 562 25.05 80.15 42.12
CA ASN A 562 24.28 81.11 41.30
C ASN A 562 22.76 80.95 41.44
N ALA A 563 22.28 79.90 42.13
CA ALA A 563 21.18 80.10 43.05
C ALA A 563 21.75 81.08 44.07
N PRO A 564 21.17 82.29 44.21
CA PRO A 564 21.74 83.31 45.05
C PRO A 564 21.79 82.76 46.47
N ALA A 565 22.97 82.28 46.86
CA ALA A 565 23.57 82.73 48.08
C ALA A 565 23.35 84.25 48.08
N HIS A 566 22.44 84.71 48.92
CA HIS A 566 22.27 86.14 49.17
C HIS A 566 23.66 86.73 49.36
N PRO A 567 24.11 87.65 48.48
CA PRO A 567 25.28 88.44 48.74
C PRO A 567 24.85 89.51 49.74
N THR A 568 25.44 89.46 50.92
CA THR A 568 26.00 90.66 51.53
C THR A 568 27.26 91.02 50.70
N THR A 569 27.61 92.22 50.28
CA THR A 569 27.15 93.60 50.51
C THR A 569 28.02 94.51 49.61
N ASN A 570 27.44 95.37 48.75
CA ASN A 570 28.00 96.73 48.54
C ASN A 570 27.59 97.50 49.80
N GLY A 571 28.48 98.15 50.55
CA GLY A 571 29.26 99.31 50.12
C GLY A 571 28.51 100.54 50.62
N ASP A 572 29.00 101.13 51.72
CA ASP A 572 28.33 102.01 52.70
C ASP A 572 27.45 101.23 53.71
N SER A 573 27.85 100.98 54.96
CA SER A 573 28.66 101.81 55.88
C SER A 573 29.58 100.97 56.78
N VAL A 574 30.59 101.67 57.29
CA VAL A 574 31.85 101.25 57.92
C VAL A 574 31.67 100.95 59.41
N ASP A 575 32.13 99.77 59.87
CA ASP A 575 32.67 99.42 61.23
C ASP A 575 32.61 97.89 61.49
N ALA A 576 33.21 97.08 60.60
CA ALA A 576 33.13 95.62 60.68
C ALA A 576 34.47 94.94 60.32
N MET A 577 35.40 94.88 61.27
CA MET A 577 36.48 93.88 61.38
C MET A 577 36.83 93.67 62.86
N ASP A 578 37.35 92.47 63.17
CA ASP A 578 37.85 91.94 64.46
C ASP A 578 36.78 91.35 65.41
N ILE A 579 36.52 90.04 65.33
CA ILE A 579 37.25 88.93 66.00
C ILE A 579 37.00 88.94 67.52
N ASP A 580 36.06 88.10 67.97
CA ASP A 580 36.35 86.89 68.74
C ASP A 580 35.05 86.23 69.25
N THR A 581 35.03 84.90 69.25
CA THR A 581 34.16 84.11 70.15
C THR A 581 34.29 84.62 71.59
N PRO A 582 33.28 84.58 72.50
CA PRO A 582 32.55 83.35 72.78
C PRO A 582 31.07 83.51 73.25
N SER A 583 30.38 82.37 73.21
CA SER A 583 29.27 81.92 74.04
C SER A 583 28.50 82.93 74.93
N ALA A 584 27.16 82.82 74.82
CA ALA A 584 26.14 83.11 75.84
C ALA A 584 25.69 84.56 76.05
N ARG A 585 24.46 84.91 75.61
CA ARG A 585 23.24 85.03 76.44
C ARG A 585 22.15 85.92 75.81
N LEU A 586 20.95 85.35 75.79
CA LEU A 586 19.63 85.95 76.10
C LEU A 586 19.19 87.33 75.55
N ARG A 587 18.01 87.27 74.92
CA ARG A 587 16.85 88.18 75.04
C ARG A 587 16.92 89.60 74.45
N SER A 588 15.96 89.77 73.55
CA SER A 588 14.89 90.80 73.56
C SER A 588 15.12 92.18 72.91
N LEU A 589 14.13 92.48 72.05
CA LEU A 589 13.46 93.75 71.77
C LEU A 589 14.00 94.70 70.67
N SER A 590 13.08 94.98 69.72
CA SER A 590 12.89 96.18 68.87
C SER A 590 13.92 96.43 67.74
N ARG A 591 13.60 96.81 66.48
CA ARG A 591 12.46 97.43 65.76
C ARG A 591 12.73 97.25 64.23
N ALA A 592 11.81 96.79 63.38
CA ALA A 592 10.87 97.51 62.46
C ALA A 592 11.25 97.42 60.93
N PRO A 593 10.31 97.16 59.98
CA PRO A 593 10.62 96.82 58.57
C PRO A 593 10.10 97.82 57.50
N LYS A 594 10.62 97.73 56.25
CA LYS A 594 10.10 98.27 54.97
C LYS A 594 10.52 97.32 53.82
N THR A 595 9.85 97.03 52.70
CA THR A 595 8.52 97.27 52.06
C THR A 595 8.48 96.36 50.81
N ASN A 596 7.34 95.76 50.44
CA ASN A 596 7.19 94.89 49.26
C ASN A 596 6.24 95.54 48.21
N ARG A 597 6.71 95.79 46.98
CA ARG A 597 6.09 96.67 45.97
C ARG A 597 4.89 96.10 45.17
N LEU A 598 4.38 94.92 45.51
CA LEU A 598 3.21 94.31 44.84
C LEU A 598 1.98 94.15 45.75
N THR A 599 2.09 94.58 47.01
CA THR A 599 0.96 94.80 47.92
C THR A 599 0.69 96.28 48.17
N ASP A 600 1.36 97.17 47.43
CA ASP A 600 1.07 98.60 47.44
C ASP A 600 0.01 98.87 46.36
N GLY A 601 -1.26 98.91 46.78
CA GLY A 601 -2.32 99.53 45.97
C GLY A 601 -3.61 98.72 45.79
N LEU A 602 -3.64 97.40 45.98
CA LEU A 602 -4.87 96.61 45.82
C LEU A 602 -5.09 95.63 46.98
N GLN A 603 -6.03 96.03 47.83
CA GLN A 603 -6.49 95.39 49.06
C GLN A 603 -6.89 93.92 48.84
N MET A 604 -6.10 92.98 49.36
CA MET A 604 -6.51 91.57 49.48
C MET A 604 -6.99 91.26 50.90
N LYS A 605 -8.31 91.15 51.01
CA LYS A 605 -9.13 90.79 52.16
C LYS A 605 -8.57 89.57 52.89
N GLY A 606 -8.08 89.78 54.12
CA GLY A 606 -7.74 88.70 55.04
C GLY A 606 -6.81 89.06 56.21
N GLN A 607 -6.15 90.22 56.18
CA GLN A 607 -5.21 90.61 57.23
C GLN A 607 -5.43 92.04 57.73
N THR A 608 -6.39 92.24 58.64
CA THR A 608 -6.50 93.49 59.43
C THR A 608 -6.96 93.27 60.88
N GLY A 609 -6.96 92.03 61.41
CA GLY A 609 -7.56 91.75 62.73
C GLY A 609 -6.60 91.36 63.87
N ILE A 610 -5.35 90.99 63.60
CA ILE A 610 -4.47 90.36 64.62
C ILE A 610 -3.13 91.06 64.65
N THR A 611 -2.93 91.91 65.65
CA THR A 611 -1.72 92.72 65.87
C THR A 611 -0.65 92.01 66.69
N ASP A 612 -1.04 91.03 67.51
CA ASP A 612 -0.16 90.30 68.43
C ASP A 612 0.53 89.09 67.74
N PRO A 613 1.88 89.02 67.71
CA PRO A 613 2.62 87.96 67.03
C PRO A 613 2.31 86.55 67.58
N ALA A 614 2.03 86.41 68.88
CA ALA A 614 1.68 85.11 69.46
C ALA A 614 0.31 84.61 68.95
N LYS A 615 -0.65 85.52 68.77
CA LYS A 615 -1.97 85.20 68.20
C LYS A 615 -1.89 84.93 66.70
N ARG A 616 -0.94 85.55 65.98
CA ARG A 616 -0.65 85.26 64.57
C ARG A 616 -0.08 83.85 64.40
N GLU A 617 0.84 83.44 65.27
CA GLU A 617 1.36 82.08 65.26
C GLU A 617 0.27 81.06 65.61
N LYS A 618 -0.58 81.38 66.60
CA LYS A 618 -1.73 80.54 66.97
C LYS A 618 -2.74 80.37 65.82
N THR A 619 -3.04 81.43 65.07
CA THR A 619 -3.95 81.36 63.91
C THR A 619 -3.35 80.58 62.74
N GLN A 620 -2.05 80.75 62.46
CA GLN A 620 -1.35 79.90 61.48
C GLN A 620 -1.36 78.43 61.89
N ARG A 621 -1.17 78.14 63.19
CA ARG A 621 -1.24 76.79 63.72
C ARG A 621 -2.65 76.22 63.59
N MET A 622 -3.70 76.99 63.87
CA MET A 622 -5.10 76.58 63.69
C MET A 622 -5.44 76.32 62.22
N ALA A 623 -4.97 77.15 61.29
CA ALA A 623 -5.15 76.94 59.84
C ALA A 623 -4.46 75.64 59.36
N LYS A 624 -3.24 75.36 59.83
CA LYS A 624 -2.57 74.08 59.56
C LYS A 624 -3.32 72.89 60.17
N LEU A 625 -3.97 73.10 61.32
CA LEU A 625 -4.73 72.06 62.00
C LEU A 625 -6.06 71.76 61.30
N SER A 626 -6.78 72.77 60.79
CA SER A 626 -8.00 72.59 60.00
C SER A 626 -7.73 71.90 58.67
N GLN A 627 -6.59 72.18 58.04
CA GLN A 627 -6.18 71.54 56.78
C GLN A 627 -5.81 70.05 56.93
N ARG A 628 -5.60 69.53 58.16
CA ARG A 628 -5.26 68.11 58.37
C ARG A 628 -6.29 67.13 57.81
N LYS A 629 -7.59 67.42 57.93
CA LYS A 629 -8.65 66.54 57.42
C LYS A 629 -8.59 66.41 55.90
N MET A 630 -8.36 67.54 55.23
CA MET A 630 -8.20 67.64 53.78
C MET A 630 -6.94 66.92 53.31
N ASN A 631 -5.80 67.16 53.98
CA ASN A 631 -4.53 66.51 53.69
C ASN A 631 -4.59 64.99 53.93
N ARG A 632 -5.32 64.53 54.96
CA ARG A 632 -5.56 63.11 55.21
C ARG A 632 -6.31 62.42 54.07
N MET A 633 -7.22 63.15 53.41
CA MET A 633 -7.95 62.68 52.22
C MET A 633 -7.17 62.93 50.91
N ALA A 634 -5.90 63.37 51.01
CA ALA A 634 -5.00 63.68 49.90
C ALA A 634 -5.59 64.66 48.85
N ARG A 635 -6.43 65.61 49.29
CA ARG A 635 -6.96 66.66 48.41
C ARG A 635 -5.87 67.63 48.01
N GLN A 636 -5.92 68.14 46.78
CA GLN A 636 -4.92 69.08 46.27
C GLN A 636 -5.01 70.48 46.92
N GLY A 637 -6.15 70.80 47.52
CA GLY A 637 -6.40 72.04 48.26
C GLY A 637 -7.87 72.20 48.63
N GLU A 638 -8.24 73.33 49.22
CA GLU A 638 -9.61 73.58 49.73
C GLU A 638 -10.66 73.67 48.60
N ALA A 639 -10.19 73.92 47.37
CA ALA A 639 -10.99 73.94 46.16
C ALA A 639 -11.20 72.55 45.53
N ASP A 640 -10.41 71.54 45.91
CA ASP A 640 -10.55 70.18 45.38
C ASP A 640 -11.64 69.41 46.15
N ARG A 641 -12.86 69.53 45.64
CA ARG A 641 -14.05 68.85 46.17
C ARG A 641 -14.56 67.76 45.22
N HIS A 642 -13.70 67.20 44.36
CA HIS A 642 -14.11 66.17 43.41
C HIS A 642 -14.68 64.94 44.13
N THR A 643 -15.89 64.53 43.77
CA THR A 643 -16.56 63.34 44.31
C THR A 643 -16.56 62.23 43.26
N THR A 644 -15.88 61.12 43.54
CA THR A 644 -15.90 59.95 42.66
C THR A 644 -17.22 59.20 42.79
N SER A 645 -17.77 58.71 41.68
CA SER A 645 -18.90 57.80 41.71
C SER A 645 -18.51 56.49 42.41
N ALA A 646 -19.30 56.03 43.38
CA ALA A 646 -19.00 54.80 44.12
C ALA A 646 -19.05 53.55 43.21
N LEU A 647 -20.01 53.48 42.29
CA LEU A 647 -20.17 52.39 41.32
C LEU A 647 -20.52 52.97 39.94
N PRO A 648 -19.56 52.98 38.98
CA PRO A 648 -19.84 53.42 37.62
C PRO A 648 -20.81 52.47 36.93
N LYS A 649 -21.97 52.99 36.49
CA LYS A 649 -23.05 52.18 35.91
C LYS A 649 -22.59 51.29 34.75
N HIS A 650 -21.71 51.77 33.87
CA HIS A 650 -21.23 51.01 32.71
C HIS A 650 -20.37 49.77 33.06
N LEU A 651 -19.85 49.69 34.30
CA LEU A 651 -19.10 48.51 34.77
C LEU A 651 -20.01 47.46 35.40
N PHE A 652 -21.06 47.89 36.10
CA PHE A 652 -21.88 47.02 36.93
C PHE A 652 -23.28 46.75 36.37
N SER A 653 -23.70 47.49 35.34
CA SER A 653 -25.01 47.34 34.70
C SER A 653 -24.86 46.79 33.28
N GLY A 654 -25.53 45.66 33.02
CA GLY A 654 -25.56 44.97 31.72
C GLY A 654 -24.86 43.61 31.77
N LYS A 655 -25.35 42.65 30.97
CA LYS A 655 -24.69 41.35 30.75
C LYS A 655 -24.17 41.29 29.31
N ARG A 656 -22.96 40.75 29.11
CA ARG A 656 -22.40 40.54 27.76
C ARG A 656 -23.19 39.45 27.04
N GLY A 657 -23.97 39.84 26.04
CA GLY A 657 -24.61 38.92 25.09
C GLY A 657 -23.67 38.53 23.95
N ILE A 658 -24.14 37.63 23.08
CA ILE A 658 -23.46 37.31 21.81
C ILE A 658 -23.69 38.50 20.86
N GLY A 659 -22.63 39.23 20.53
CA GLY A 659 -22.69 40.44 19.70
C GLY A 659 -21.57 41.44 20.03
N LYS A 660 -21.80 42.72 19.71
CA LYS A 660 -20.86 43.81 20.02
C LYS A 660 -20.76 44.04 21.53
N ALA A 661 -19.54 43.99 22.05
CA ALA A 661 -19.26 44.29 23.44
C ALA A 661 -19.16 45.81 23.68
N SER A 662 -19.55 46.25 24.88
CA SER A 662 -19.54 47.66 25.32
C SER A 662 -18.13 48.21 25.59
N HIS A 663 -17.13 47.33 25.61
CA HIS A 663 -15.71 47.64 25.71
C HIS A 663 -14.94 46.73 24.75
N ARG A 664 -13.76 47.16 24.33
CA ARG A 664 -12.91 46.43 23.38
C ARG A 664 -12.20 45.25 24.06
#